data_AF-A0A7G1HXF2-F1
#
_entry.id   AF-A0A7G1HXF2-F1
#
_cell.length_a   1.000
_cell.length_b   1.000
_cell.length_c   1.000
_cell.angle_alpha   90.00
_cell.angle_beta   90.00
_cell.angle_gamma   90.00
#
_symmetry.space_group_name_H-M   'P 1'
#
loop_
_entity.id
_entity.type
_entity.pdbx_description
1 polymer ?
#
loop_
_entity_poly.entity_id
_entity_poly.type
_entity_poly.pdbx_seq_one_letter_code
_entity_poly.pdbx_strand_id
1 'polypeptide(L)'
;MKIKNLLFSMALICSLPIQAQDQLIDDFENGKLNFSSNGGEMGNFQYEVVTNPSKSGINTSEYVLKFKRTVANTPNWGGYWFDLKEEIQSLVKPQEYRYAHVKYYRIDEQSYMKVKIEQSTAGGAAKEMASINAPQKLNKWEDLVFDFEGAVGPYSRMTLMPDFVSDRPAGIEVYIDDIRFNNDPNPLSIFTEMIPQDVTFSELTAISVKLEWVNIGEAVSYTVYNNGIEMKTVTTPFVTLTELTPATEYKITIKANNANCEQSDASAEVIFTTLKAGELAMVTGLVNMDKIKEPTTDSSHPQGWIYRENKYEDKINLEWNAVYNATRYEIYKNGVKVDETTDTKYTINGLQPHTIYYFQVKAVNEEGDSSELTPKLYAQTKETDEQRNERMAWWRDARFGMMITWGVHSAYAGEYNGKRADKHNGEGNYSEWIMFGQNIPVEEYKLKAADFTCENYDPEAWMQAAADAGMKYLVFISKHHDGFALWDSKASDWNALKSSGAQRDVMRPLIEAARKRGIKIGIYYSHSLDWGNKGGLGWMPQINKAPYFGKWDAESQEKYVNEVCIPQIKELLTEYGQVDVFWWDMGVSDLSLEYEQKMLGAIYESGQGDHIILNNRLRFDGSTPGDHETPEQSIPGVPATGYADGHDWETCMTMNDNWGYSKHDTEWKTPADVIRKLIDIVSKGGNFLLNVGPKADGTFPEQSSYILSELHNYMQVNAEAIHGTRACPLENGVPFGRVTSKVEGDRTTLYLHVFDWPADGKLLVPGLYNANAEISLLKDGSSLHYTVEEQGLTIQVPAEAPTTYSSTIKVVVNEPLDMHVAPVVQDEDGTLTLTAETAILQDETGICRETLSDGKVSLGCWKGVPSTQELVQWYTKITKTGSFKVKGEIAAFDSGNFTLSNDNSQSRISFVGTGGWNPENFKLIEMGTFDISQAGLQNINLTTVADGWHPLGLRKLVLEPATMTSLDENQDIPIRIFVKDNKIYCELQVKQDCNVNFFLYNMQGELLYQDRNNYLNAGFHTLSFVPRHSGLLLGKVIVGNKVVAQKVSIK
;
A
#
# COMPACT_ATOMS: atom_id res chain seq x y z
N MET A 1 -61.79 0.34 46.47
CA MET A 1 -61.17 1.56 47.06
C MET A 1 -60.12 2.04 46.06
N LYS A 2 -60.37 3.09 45.27
CA LYS A 2 -60.15 4.53 45.56
C LYS A 2 -58.69 4.87 45.95
N ILE A 3 -57.99 5.52 45.00
CA ILE A 3 -57.42 6.89 45.10
C ILE A 3 -56.58 7.18 46.37
N LYS A 4 -55.27 7.48 46.23
CA LYS A 4 -54.65 8.84 46.39
C LYS A 4 -53.12 8.83 46.53
N ASN A 5 -52.51 9.74 45.77
CA ASN A 5 -51.36 10.60 46.10
C ASN A 5 -49.94 10.02 46.18
N LEU A 6 -49.10 10.43 45.23
CA LEU A 6 -48.05 11.41 45.54
C LEU A 6 -47.77 12.32 44.32
N LEU A 7 -48.16 13.58 44.46
CA LEU A 7 -47.73 14.73 43.66
C LEU A 7 -46.81 15.52 44.60
N PHE A 8 -45.57 15.80 44.19
CA PHE A 8 -45.00 17.15 44.18
C PHE A 8 -43.57 17.16 43.62
N SER A 9 -43.20 18.31 43.07
CA SER A 9 -41.87 18.80 42.67
C SER A 9 -41.29 18.31 41.34
N MET A 10 -41.71 18.96 40.26
CA MET A 10 -40.76 19.75 39.47
C MET A 10 -41.51 20.83 38.68
N ALA A 11 -41.54 22.03 39.27
CA ALA A 11 -41.64 23.26 38.51
C ALA A 11 -40.20 23.74 38.28
N LEU A 12 -39.67 23.49 37.08
CA LEU A 12 -38.66 24.36 36.51
C LEU A 12 -39.22 24.83 35.17
N ILE A 13 -39.56 26.10 35.15
CA ILE A 13 -39.87 26.87 33.95
C ILE A 13 -38.59 26.85 33.10
N CYS A 14 -38.55 25.99 32.08
CA CYS A 14 -37.88 26.34 30.84
C CYS A 14 -38.98 26.89 29.94
N SER A 15 -39.08 28.21 29.92
CA SER A 15 -39.63 28.95 28.80
C SER A 15 -39.06 28.33 27.52
N LEU A 16 -39.88 27.55 26.81
CA LEU A 16 -39.61 27.31 25.40
C LEU A 16 -39.46 28.69 24.77
N PRO A 17 -38.37 28.96 24.04
CA PRO A 17 -38.33 30.18 23.23
C PRO A 17 -39.60 30.18 22.40
N ILE A 18 -40.27 31.33 22.31
CA ILE A 18 -41.35 31.54 21.36
C ILE A 18 -40.76 31.09 20.02
N GLN A 19 -41.17 29.91 19.55
CA GLN A 19 -40.74 29.40 18.26
C GLN A 19 -41.28 30.42 17.28
N ALA A 20 -40.39 31.17 16.66
CA ALA A 20 -40.86 32.22 15.76
C ALA A 20 -41.66 31.53 14.65
N GLN A 21 -42.81 32.11 14.40
CA GLN A 21 -43.83 31.53 13.55
C GLN A 21 -43.28 31.51 12.12
N ASP A 22 -43.34 30.35 11.44
CA ASP A 22 -42.91 30.19 10.03
C ASP A 22 -43.36 31.39 9.19
N GLN A 23 -42.41 32.22 8.77
CA GLN A 23 -42.71 33.45 8.05
C GLN A 23 -42.59 33.22 6.56
N LEU A 24 -43.74 33.10 5.90
CA LEU A 24 -43.82 33.14 4.45
C LEU A 24 -43.55 34.56 3.96
N ILE A 25 -42.58 34.66 3.06
CA ILE A 25 -42.21 35.91 2.38
C ILE A 25 -42.95 36.02 1.07
N ASP A 26 -42.91 34.96 0.27
CA ASP A 26 -43.59 34.89 -1.01
C ASP A 26 -43.82 33.43 -1.41
N ASP A 27 -45.03 33.16 -1.90
CA ASP A 27 -45.47 31.92 -2.53
C ASP A 27 -45.94 32.15 -3.97
N PHE A 28 -45.90 33.39 -4.47
CA PHE A 28 -46.29 33.79 -5.83
C PHE A 28 -47.73 33.44 -6.24
N GLU A 29 -48.58 32.96 -5.33
CA GLU A 29 -49.91 32.40 -5.64
C GLU A 29 -50.94 33.44 -6.10
N ASN A 30 -50.65 34.73 -5.92
CA ASN A 30 -51.46 35.80 -6.49
C ASN A 30 -51.19 36.06 -8.00
N GLY A 31 -50.32 35.25 -8.61
CA GLY A 31 -49.96 35.31 -10.03
C GLY A 31 -49.13 36.54 -10.40
N LYS A 32 -48.55 37.25 -9.43
CA LYS A 32 -47.75 38.45 -9.61
C LYS A 32 -46.57 38.46 -8.64
N LEU A 33 -45.58 39.31 -8.91
CA LEU A 33 -44.50 39.57 -7.96
C LEU A 33 -45.03 40.47 -6.84
N ASN A 34 -44.84 40.08 -5.57
CA ASN A 34 -45.32 40.89 -4.45
C ASN A 34 -44.51 42.18 -4.23
N PHE A 35 -43.26 42.22 -4.71
CA PHE A 35 -42.34 43.33 -4.43
C PHE A 35 -41.95 44.19 -5.66
N SER A 36 -42.50 43.90 -6.85
CA SER A 36 -42.30 44.75 -8.06
C SER A 36 -43.51 44.67 -9.00
N SER A 37 -43.84 45.77 -9.69
CA SER A 37 -45.14 45.87 -10.39
C SER A 37 -45.24 45.16 -11.74
N ASN A 38 -44.15 44.65 -12.33
CA ASN A 38 -44.14 43.74 -13.51
C ASN A 38 -42.78 43.04 -13.60
N GLY A 39 -42.74 41.78 -14.03
CA GLY A 39 -41.47 41.05 -14.31
C GLY A 39 -40.57 41.81 -15.28
N GLY A 40 -39.25 41.54 -15.24
CA GLY A 40 -38.27 42.36 -15.96
C GLY A 40 -36.91 41.68 -16.15
N GLU A 41 -35.98 42.44 -16.73
CA GLU A 41 -34.56 42.07 -16.86
C GLU A 41 -33.76 42.71 -15.73
N MET A 42 -33.03 41.89 -14.96
CA MET A 42 -32.12 42.37 -13.93
C MET A 42 -30.79 41.63 -13.99
N GLY A 43 -29.74 42.36 -14.37
CA GLY A 43 -28.44 41.76 -14.67
C GLY A 43 -28.52 40.83 -15.88
N ASN A 44 -28.11 39.58 -15.69
CA ASN A 44 -28.04 38.55 -16.75
C ASN A 44 -29.26 37.60 -16.77
N PHE A 45 -30.36 37.97 -16.12
CA PHE A 45 -31.56 37.14 -16.01
C PHE A 45 -32.84 37.90 -16.35
N GLN A 46 -33.78 37.18 -16.96
CA GLN A 46 -35.20 37.52 -17.03
C GLN A 46 -35.94 36.75 -15.94
N TYR A 47 -36.94 37.38 -15.32
CA TYR A 47 -37.78 36.73 -14.33
C TYR A 47 -39.26 37.09 -14.51
N GLU A 48 -40.13 36.09 -14.30
CA GLU A 48 -41.58 36.20 -14.41
C GLU A 48 -42.27 35.15 -13.54
N VAL A 49 -43.46 35.47 -13.02
CA VAL A 49 -44.32 34.49 -12.35
C VAL A 49 -45.08 33.71 -13.40
N VAL A 50 -44.96 32.38 -13.36
CA VAL A 50 -45.53 31.45 -14.34
C VAL A 50 -46.29 30.33 -13.64
N THR A 51 -47.02 29.51 -14.40
CA THR A 51 -47.63 28.29 -13.85
C THR A 51 -46.56 27.29 -13.42
N ASN A 52 -46.79 26.61 -12.30
CA ASN A 52 -45.85 25.62 -11.76
C ASN A 52 -45.58 24.50 -12.77
N PRO A 53 -44.30 24.26 -13.18
CA PRO A 53 -43.97 23.25 -14.18
C PRO A 53 -44.18 21.81 -13.69
N SER A 54 -44.30 21.57 -12.38
CA SER A 54 -44.52 20.24 -11.80
C SER A 54 -45.17 20.33 -10.42
N LYS A 55 -46.48 20.11 -10.33
CA LYS A 55 -47.22 20.10 -9.04
C LYS A 55 -47.11 18.73 -8.36
N SER A 56 -45.95 18.40 -7.82
CA SER A 56 -45.68 17.11 -7.21
C SER A 56 -44.65 17.19 -6.08
N GLY A 57 -44.66 16.19 -5.19
CA GLY A 57 -43.76 16.14 -4.05
C GLY A 57 -44.04 17.27 -3.05
N ILE A 58 -42.98 17.98 -2.65
CA ILE A 58 -43.08 19.05 -1.64
C ILE A 58 -43.73 20.34 -2.15
N ASN A 59 -43.90 20.53 -3.46
CA ASN A 59 -44.49 21.74 -4.05
C ASN A 59 -45.72 21.42 -4.89
N THR A 60 -46.87 21.92 -4.44
CA THR A 60 -48.17 21.78 -5.11
C THR A 60 -48.78 23.12 -5.52
N SER A 61 -48.02 24.22 -5.44
CA SER A 61 -48.48 25.59 -5.72
C SER A 61 -48.94 25.75 -7.17
N GLU A 62 -49.87 26.67 -7.42
CA GLU A 62 -50.39 26.96 -8.75
C GLU A 62 -49.40 27.78 -9.59
N TYR A 63 -48.72 28.74 -8.97
CA TYR A 63 -47.80 29.69 -9.60
C TYR A 63 -46.43 29.65 -8.91
N VAL A 64 -45.38 29.92 -9.68
CA VAL A 64 -43.99 29.94 -9.19
C VAL A 64 -43.19 31.02 -9.89
N LEU A 65 -42.08 31.45 -9.29
CA LEU A 65 -41.17 32.39 -9.93
C LEU A 65 -40.17 31.66 -10.83
N LYS A 66 -40.20 31.98 -12.13
CA LYS A 66 -39.24 31.48 -13.12
C LYS A 66 -38.12 32.48 -13.33
N PHE A 67 -36.88 31.98 -13.35
CA PHE A 67 -35.71 32.70 -13.83
C PHE A 67 -35.19 32.07 -15.11
N LYS A 68 -34.80 32.91 -16.06
CA LYS A 68 -34.16 32.51 -17.29
C LYS A 68 -32.87 33.29 -17.49
N ARG A 69 -31.74 32.59 -17.61
CA ARG A 69 -30.45 33.19 -17.93
C ARG A 69 -30.49 33.77 -19.35
N THR A 70 -30.14 35.04 -19.52
CA THR A 70 -30.12 35.70 -20.84
C THR A 70 -28.72 35.86 -21.43
N VAL A 71 -27.66 35.76 -20.60
CA VAL A 71 -26.26 35.92 -21.02
C VAL A 71 -25.45 34.67 -20.70
N ALA A 72 -24.69 34.19 -21.68
CA ALA A 72 -23.82 33.03 -21.54
C ALA A 72 -22.47 33.41 -20.89
N ASN A 73 -21.89 32.47 -20.14
CA ASN A 73 -20.50 32.50 -19.67
C ASN A 73 -20.07 33.72 -18.82
N THR A 74 -20.98 34.31 -18.04
CA THR A 74 -20.70 35.49 -17.20
C THR A 74 -20.90 35.19 -15.70
N PRO A 75 -19.89 35.45 -14.83
CA PRO A 75 -20.05 35.45 -13.39
C PRO A 75 -20.66 36.77 -12.90
N ASN A 76 -21.94 36.71 -12.52
CA ASN A 76 -22.62 37.57 -11.51
C ASN A 76 -22.89 39.03 -11.95
N TRP A 77 -24.10 39.55 -11.92
CA TRP A 77 -24.98 39.77 -10.76
C TRP A 77 -26.38 40.02 -11.32
N GLY A 78 -27.28 39.04 -11.22
CA GLY A 78 -28.66 39.18 -11.67
C GLY A 78 -29.50 38.21 -10.87
N GLY A 79 -30.30 38.75 -9.97
CA GLY A 79 -31.12 37.98 -9.05
C GLY A 79 -32.43 38.73 -8.84
N TYR A 80 -33.35 38.19 -8.06
CA TYR A 80 -34.51 38.94 -7.58
C TYR A 80 -34.24 39.35 -6.15
N TRP A 81 -34.40 40.63 -5.84
CA TRP A 81 -34.26 41.12 -4.47
C TRP A 81 -35.59 41.62 -3.93
N PHE A 82 -35.75 41.48 -2.62
CA PHE A 82 -36.87 42.01 -1.87
C PHE A 82 -36.36 42.54 -0.54
N ASP A 83 -37.03 43.59 -0.04
CA ASP A 83 -36.76 44.09 1.30
C ASP A 83 -37.33 43.09 2.30
N LEU A 84 -36.54 42.75 3.32
CA LEU A 84 -36.99 41.87 4.40
C LEU A 84 -38.10 42.58 5.18
N LYS A 85 -39.05 41.85 5.77
CA LYS A 85 -40.05 42.45 6.68
C LYS A 85 -39.35 43.01 7.93
N GLU A 86 -39.89 44.05 8.57
CA GLU A 86 -39.28 44.70 9.75
C GLU A 86 -38.90 43.70 10.87
N GLU A 87 -39.71 42.65 11.04
CA GLU A 87 -39.51 41.53 11.97
C GLU A 87 -38.27 40.66 11.65
N ILE A 88 -37.78 40.73 10.42
CA ILE A 88 -36.64 39.97 9.86
C ILE A 88 -35.44 40.91 9.60
N GLN A 89 -35.68 42.22 9.33
CA GLN A 89 -34.66 43.24 9.06
C GLN A 89 -33.64 43.42 10.19
N SER A 90 -34.01 43.14 11.45
CA SER A 90 -33.02 42.92 12.50
C SER A 90 -32.49 41.50 12.39
N LEU A 91 -31.57 41.24 11.46
CA LEU A 91 -30.91 39.94 11.26
C LEU A 91 -30.00 39.58 12.46
N VAL A 92 -30.60 39.42 13.64
CA VAL A 92 -30.03 38.96 14.92
C VAL A 92 -31.18 38.51 15.84
N LYS A 93 -31.78 37.36 15.54
CA LYS A 93 -32.24 36.44 16.59
C LYS A 93 -31.91 35.02 16.16
N PRO A 94 -30.74 34.46 16.54
CA PRO A 94 -30.33 33.09 16.22
C PRO A 94 -31.32 32.01 16.68
N GLN A 95 -32.31 32.40 17.48
CA GLN A 95 -33.33 31.53 18.05
C GLN A 95 -34.74 31.78 17.48
N GLU A 96 -34.90 32.72 16.54
CA GLU A 96 -36.20 33.04 15.96
C GLU A 96 -36.26 32.88 14.42
N TYR A 97 -35.27 33.30 13.62
CA TYR A 97 -35.30 33.11 12.15
C TYR A 97 -33.92 32.79 11.55
N ARG A 98 -33.31 31.70 12.01
CA ARG A 98 -31.94 31.31 11.60
C ARG A 98 -31.84 30.75 10.19
N TYR A 99 -32.87 30.04 9.71
CA TYR A 99 -32.84 29.35 8.43
C TYR A 99 -33.85 29.93 7.46
N ALA A 100 -33.48 29.98 6.18
CA ALA A 100 -34.44 30.19 5.11
C ALA A 100 -34.63 28.90 4.30
N HIS A 101 -35.88 28.54 4.08
CA HIS A 101 -36.30 27.46 3.20
C HIS A 101 -36.76 28.05 1.88
N VAL A 102 -36.29 27.46 0.79
CA VAL A 102 -36.66 27.87 -0.55
C VAL A 102 -36.87 26.63 -1.40
N LYS A 103 -38.09 26.44 -1.90
CA LYS A 103 -38.37 25.35 -2.83
C LYS A 103 -37.71 25.69 -4.16
N TYR A 104 -36.89 24.78 -4.65
CA TYR A 104 -36.09 24.97 -5.86
C TYR A 104 -36.35 23.83 -6.84
N TYR A 105 -36.51 24.20 -8.12
CA TYR A 105 -36.64 23.25 -9.22
C TYR A 105 -35.67 23.63 -10.32
N ARG A 106 -34.83 22.67 -10.70
CA ARG A 106 -33.81 22.84 -11.74
C ARG A 106 -33.95 21.77 -12.81
N ILE A 107 -33.64 22.16 -14.04
CA ILE A 107 -33.62 21.27 -15.21
C ILE A 107 -32.20 20.89 -15.64
N ASP A 108 -31.19 21.56 -15.09
CA ASP A 108 -29.78 21.34 -15.40
C ASP A 108 -28.99 21.04 -14.12
N GLU A 109 -28.15 20.01 -14.19
CA GLU A 109 -27.45 19.39 -13.07
C GLU A 109 -26.34 20.27 -12.47
N GLN A 110 -25.88 21.30 -13.19
CA GLN A 110 -24.88 22.22 -12.67
C GLN A 110 -25.50 23.55 -12.20
N SER A 111 -26.84 23.67 -12.19
CA SER A 111 -27.51 24.86 -11.66
C SER A 111 -27.54 24.81 -10.14
N TYR A 112 -26.96 25.84 -9.52
CA TYR A 112 -26.92 26.04 -8.07
C TYR A 112 -27.51 27.38 -7.68
N MET A 113 -28.14 27.44 -6.51
CA MET A 113 -28.66 28.68 -5.95
C MET A 113 -27.76 29.19 -4.83
N LYS A 114 -27.51 30.50 -4.86
CA LYS A 114 -27.01 31.24 -3.71
C LYS A 114 -28.03 32.29 -3.29
N VAL A 115 -27.88 32.77 -2.07
CA VAL A 115 -28.61 33.95 -1.59
C VAL A 115 -27.62 34.96 -1.04
N LYS A 116 -27.98 36.24 -1.17
CA LYS A 116 -27.19 37.35 -0.66
C LYS A 116 -28.04 38.24 0.22
N ILE A 117 -27.51 38.62 1.37
CA ILE A 117 -28.12 39.62 2.26
C ILE A 117 -27.28 40.89 2.26
N GLU A 118 -27.92 42.05 2.24
CA GLU A 118 -27.25 43.35 2.10
C GLU A 118 -28.00 44.51 2.77
N GLN A 119 -27.26 45.59 3.08
CA GLN A 119 -27.84 46.86 3.48
C GLN A 119 -28.36 47.62 2.25
N SER A 120 -29.47 48.35 2.38
CA SER A 120 -30.05 49.14 1.28
C SER A 120 -29.22 50.36 0.85
N THR A 121 -28.14 50.71 1.57
CA THR A 121 -27.22 51.80 1.24
C THR A 121 -26.07 51.35 0.34
N ALA A 122 -25.73 52.16 -0.67
CA ALA A 122 -24.64 51.87 -1.59
C ALA A 122 -23.29 51.73 -0.85
N GLY A 123 -22.62 50.58 -1.03
CA GLY A 123 -21.36 50.24 -0.34
C GLY A 123 -21.53 49.67 1.08
N GLY A 124 -22.75 49.37 1.50
CA GLY A 124 -23.04 48.73 2.79
C GLY A 124 -22.60 47.27 2.88
N ALA A 125 -22.60 46.71 4.09
CA ALA A 125 -22.19 45.32 4.34
C ALA A 125 -23.08 44.33 3.58
N ALA A 126 -22.48 43.25 3.04
CA ALA A 126 -23.20 42.19 2.36
C ALA A 126 -22.54 40.82 2.55
N LYS A 127 -23.34 39.74 2.58
CA LYS A 127 -22.87 38.36 2.73
C LYS A 127 -23.61 37.44 1.74
N GLU A 128 -22.86 36.62 1.02
CA GLU A 128 -23.38 35.58 0.13
C GLU A 128 -23.27 34.21 0.80
N MET A 129 -24.24 33.33 0.58
CA MET A 129 -24.24 31.98 1.11
C MET A 129 -24.89 30.99 0.15
N ALA A 130 -24.35 29.77 0.13
CA ALA A 130 -24.94 28.62 -0.54
C ALA A 130 -25.89 27.89 0.43
N SER A 131 -26.75 27.02 -0.11
CA SER A 131 -27.58 26.15 0.72
C SER A 131 -26.71 25.13 1.47
N ILE A 132 -27.14 24.73 2.67
CA ILE A 132 -26.46 23.70 3.46
C ILE A 132 -26.57 22.32 2.80
N ASN A 133 -27.71 22.06 2.17
CA ASN A 133 -27.93 20.90 1.32
C ASN A 133 -27.73 21.31 -0.14
N ALA A 134 -26.75 20.70 -0.81
CA ALA A 134 -26.52 20.93 -2.23
C ALA A 134 -27.66 20.33 -3.05
N PRO A 135 -28.21 21.05 -4.05
CA PRO A 135 -29.32 20.54 -4.86
C PRO A 135 -28.94 19.24 -5.58
N GLN A 136 -29.73 18.18 -5.38
CA GLN A 136 -29.50 16.87 -5.98
C GLN A 136 -30.58 16.51 -6.99
N LYS A 137 -31.79 17.04 -6.87
CA LYS A 137 -32.94 16.60 -7.67
C LYS A 137 -32.97 17.34 -9.02
N LEU A 138 -33.18 16.60 -10.12
CA LEU A 138 -33.41 17.12 -11.47
C LEU A 138 -34.89 16.94 -11.83
N ASN A 139 -35.49 17.97 -12.42
CA ASN A 139 -36.90 17.96 -12.84
C ASN A 139 -37.90 17.58 -11.71
N LYS A 140 -37.53 17.86 -10.46
CA LYS A 140 -38.34 17.64 -9.26
C LYS A 140 -38.07 18.79 -8.27
N TRP A 141 -39.06 19.09 -7.44
CA TRP A 141 -38.91 20.06 -6.37
C TRP A 141 -38.10 19.49 -5.21
N GLU A 142 -37.17 20.29 -4.71
CA GLU A 142 -36.44 20.04 -3.47
C GLU A 142 -36.44 21.31 -2.61
N ASP A 143 -36.30 21.14 -1.30
CA ASP A 143 -36.26 22.25 -0.35
C ASP A 143 -34.80 22.58 -0.05
N LEU A 144 -34.35 23.79 -0.42
CA LEU A 144 -33.01 24.26 -0.14
C LEU A 144 -33.02 25.10 1.13
N VAL A 145 -32.17 24.70 2.08
CA VAL A 145 -32.06 25.36 3.38
C VAL A 145 -30.80 26.23 3.39
N PHE A 146 -30.93 27.47 3.85
CA PHE A 146 -29.82 28.42 3.97
C PHE A 146 -29.65 28.80 5.43
N ASP A 147 -28.43 28.61 5.96
CA ASP A 147 -28.11 28.95 7.35
C ASP A 147 -27.48 30.34 7.43
N PHE A 148 -28.13 31.22 8.19
CA PHE A 148 -27.66 32.58 8.42
C PHE A 148 -26.78 32.71 9.67
N GLU A 149 -26.26 31.61 10.21
CA GLU A 149 -25.32 31.63 11.33
C GLU A 149 -24.13 32.58 11.07
N GLY A 150 -23.87 33.43 12.07
CA GLY A 150 -22.80 34.43 12.01
C GLY A 150 -23.02 35.56 10.99
N ALA A 151 -24.18 35.68 10.37
CA ALA A 151 -24.53 36.83 9.52
C ALA A 151 -25.07 38.01 10.36
N VAL A 152 -24.23 38.60 11.21
CA VAL A 152 -24.61 39.71 12.10
C VAL A 152 -24.39 41.07 11.41
N GLY A 153 -25.46 41.85 11.21
CA GLY A 153 -25.39 43.18 10.59
C GLY A 153 -26.79 43.73 10.23
N PRO A 154 -26.94 45.04 9.96
CA PRO A 154 -28.25 45.65 9.69
C PRO A 154 -28.68 45.42 8.22
N TYR A 155 -28.76 44.17 7.80
CA TYR A 155 -29.17 43.82 6.44
C TYR A 155 -30.68 44.00 6.30
N SER A 156 -31.10 44.81 5.33
CA SER A 156 -32.51 45.13 5.10
C SER A 156 -33.08 44.45 3.86
N ARG A 157 -32.25 43.73 3.09
CA ARG A 157 -32.59 43.12 1.80
C ARG A 157 -32.00 41.73 1.66
N MET A 158 -32.75 40.85 0.99
CA MET A 158 -32.26 39.57 0.48
C MET A 158 -32.36 39.53 -1.05
N THR A 159 -31.36 38.96 -1.69
CA THR A 159 -31.30 38.72 -3.14
C THR A 159 -31.15 37.23 -3.38
N LEU A 160 -32.03 36.68 -4.20
CA LEU A 160 -31.95 35.31 -4.69
C LEU A 160 -31.07 35.28 -5.94
N MET A 161 -30.08 34.40 -5.97
CA MET A 161 -29.11 34.28 -7.06
C MET A 161 -29.19 32.86 -7.63
N PRO A 162 -30.24 32.59 -8.42
CA PRO A 162 -30.41 31.31 -9.10
C PRO A 162 -29.35 31.11 -10.19
N ASP A 163 -28.82 29.89 -10.30
CA ASP A 163 -27.85 29.49 -11.33
C ASP A 163 -26.60 30.40 -11.37
N PHE A 164 -25.86 30.48 -10.27
CA PHE A 164 -24.72 31.42 -10.09
C PHE A 164 -23.39 30.98 -10.74
N VAL A 165 -23.36 29.88 -11.52
CA VAL A 165 -22.11 29.34 -12.09
C VAL A 165 -21.67 30.12 -13.33
N SER A 166 -20.36 30.39 -13.47
CA SER A 166 -19.82 31.28 -14.51
C SER A 166 -19.84 30.69 -15.92
N ASP A 167 -19.79 29.37 -16.09
CA ASP A 167 -19.53 28.70 -17.37
C ASP A 167 -20.80 28.03 -17.92
N ARG A 168 -21.84 28.85 -18.17
CA ARG A 168 -23.18 28.36 -18.49
C ARG A 168 -23.77 29.03 -19.71
N PRO A 169 -24.46 28.30 -20.61
CA PRO A 169 -25.13 28.88 -21.77
C PRO A 169 -26.30 29.79 -21.36
N ALA A 170 -26.66 30.73 -22.22
CA ALA A 170 -27.92 31.44 -22.10
C ALA A 170 -29.09 30.46 -22.34
N GLY A 171 -30.24 30.73 -21.71
CA GLY A 171 -31.47 29.97 -21.87
C GLY A 171 -31.77 28.95 -20.78
N ILE A 172 -30.88 28.77 -19.80
CA ILE A 172 -31.14 27.92 -18.62
C ILE A 172 -32.29 28.51 -17.81
N GLU A 173 -33.26 27.66 -17.46
CA GLU A 173 -34.45 28.01 -16.69
C GLU A 173 -34.43 27.30 -15.34
N VAL A 174 -34.72 28.03 -14.26
CA VAL A 174 -34.92 27.47 -12.93
C VAL A 174 -36.12 28.13 -12.26
N TYR A 175 -36.72 27.44 -11.30
CA TYR A 175 -37.95 27.89 -10.66
C TYR A 175 -37.78 27.88 -9.15
N ILE A 176 -38.38 28.89 -8.51
CA ILE A 176 -38.33 29.12 -7.07
C ILE A 176 -39.74 29.34 -6.57
N ASP A 177 -40.00 28.83 -5.36
CA ASP A 177 -41.27 29.01 -4.69
C ASP A 177 -41.14 28.92 -3.16
N ASP A 178 -42.18 29.34 -2.43
CA ASP A 178 -42.36 29.14 -0.99
C ASP A 178 -41.16 29.61 -0.14
N ILE A 179 -40.78 30.88 -0.30
CA ILE A 179 -39.65 31.47 0.44
C ILE A 179 -40.06 31.70 1.89
N ARG A 180 -39.47 30.95 2.81
CA ARG A 180 -39.86 30.96 4.24
C ARG A 180 -38.67 31.14 5.16
N PHE A 181 -38.89 31.81 6.28
CA PHE A 181 -37.93 31.93 7.36
C PHE A 181 -38.45 31.27 8.64
N ASN A 182 -37.62 30.42 9.25
CA ASN A 182 -37.93 29.72 10.49
C ASN A 182 -36.62 29.28 11.22
N ASN A 183 -36.70 28.33 12.16
CA ASN A 183 -35.53 27.76 12.86
C ASN A 183 -35.34 26.25 12.61
N ASP A 184 -35.92 25.69 11.56
CA ASP A 184 -35.72 24.28 11.21
C ASP A 184 -34.46 24.14 10.34
N PRO A 185 -33.44 23.38 10.75
CA PRO A 185 -32.28 23.11 9.91
C PRO A 185 -32.54 22.04 8.84
N ASN A 186 -33.67 21.32 8.90
CA ASN A 186 -33.88 20.12 8.11
C ASN A 186 -34.65 20.42 6.82
N PRO A 187 -34.14 20.01 5.65
CA PRO A 187 -34.91 20.11 4.41
C PRO A 187 -36.22 19.32 4.52
N LEU A 188 -37.31 19.87 3.98
CA LEU A 188 -38.58 19.14 3.88
C LEU A 188 -38.39 17.86 3.06
N SER A 189 -38.76 16.72 3.64
CA SER A 189 -38.76 15.39 2.99
C SER A 189 -40.16 14.77 3.00
N ILE A 190 -40.41 13.84 2.08
CA ILE A 190 -41.66 13.06 2.06
C ILE A 190 -41.39 11.69 2.68
N PHE A 191 -42.09 11.36 3.77
CA PHE A 191 -41.92 10.09 4.50
C PHE A 191 -42.08 8.85 3.60
N THR A 192 -42.86 8.98 2.51
CA THR A 192 -43.03 7.93 1.51
C THR A 192 -41.72 7.45 0.87
N GLU A 193 -40.68 8.29 0.81
CA GLU A 193 -39.37 7.94 0.22
C GLU A 193 -38.38 7.27 1.22
N MET A 194 -38.76 7.07 2.49
CA MET A 194 -37.91 6.45 3.53
C MET A 194 -38.08 4.91 3.59
N ILE A 195 -37.46 4.20 2.65
CA ILE A 195 -37.64 2.74 2.44
C ILE A 195 -36.78 1.91 3.42
N PRO A 196 -37.31 0.88 4.11
CA PRO A 196 -36.51 -0.05 4.92
C PRO A 196 -35.43 -0.76 4.08
N GLN A 197 -34.17 -0.70 4.53
CA GLN A 197 -33.00 -1.27 3.84
C GLN A 197 -32.44 -2.51 4.57
N ASP A 198 -31.62 -3.28 3.87
CA ASP A 198 -30.89 -4.47 4.36
C ASP A 198 -31.78 -5.51 5.04
N VAL A 199 -32.93 -5.80 4.42
CA VAL A 199 -33.83 -6.84 4.94
C VAL A 199 -33.17 -8.21 4.77
N THR A 200 -32.94 -8.91 5.87
CA THR A 200 -32.35 -10.25 5.92
C THR A 200 -33.24 -11.22 6.68
N PHE A 201 -33.00 -12.53 6.52
CA PHE A 201 -33.70 -13.55 7.28
C PHE A 201 -32.74 -14.58 7.89
N SER A 202 -33.13 -15.14 9.04
CA SER A 202 -32.41 -16.16 9.80
C SER A 202 -33.40 -17.10 10.51
N GLU A 203 -32.89 -18.13 11.20
CA GLU A 203 -33.72 -19.05 12.00
C GLU A 203 -34.89 -19.70 11.21
N LEU A 204 -34.64 -20.03 9.93
CA LEU A 204 -35.64 -20.62 9.03
C LEU A 204 -35.98 -22.06 9.47
N THR A 205 -37.27 -22.34 9.59
CA THR A 205 -37.80 -23.68 9.89
C THR A 205 -38.88 -24.08 8.91
N ALA A 206 -39.52 -25.23 9.15
CA ALA A 206 -40.72 -25.63 8.42
C ALA A 206 -41.92 -24.69 8.65
N ILE A 207 -41.95 -23.94 9.77
CA ILE A 207 -43.11 -23.14 10.17
C ILE A 207 -42.76 -21.74 10.68
N SER A 208 -41.51 -21.30 10.59
CA SER A 208 -41.09 -19.99 11.09
C SER A 208 -39.87 -19.44 10.37
N VAL A 209 -39.69 -18.12 10.46
CA VAL A 209 -38.46 -17.42 10.06
C VAL A 209 -38.30 -16.16 10.91
N LYS A 210 -37.07 -15.72 11.17
CA LYS A 210 -36.78 -14.40 11.73
C LYS A 210 -36.34 -13.46 10.62
N LEU A 211 -36.90 -12.25 10.59
CA LEU A 211 -36.61 -11.17 9.65
C LEU A 211 -36.02 -9.98 10.40
N GLU A 212 -35.02 -9.31 9.85
CA GLU A 212 -34.32 -8.16 10.43
C GLU A 212 -34.02 -7.10 9.36
N TRP A 213 -34.04 -5.82 9.72
CA TRP A 213 -33.78 -4.69 8.79
C TRP A 213 -33.22 -3.46 9.52
N VAL A 214 -32.82 -2.42 8.76
CA VAL A 214 -32.31 -1.16 9.33
C VAL A 214 -33.46 -0.28 9.86
N ASN A 215 -33.27 0.31 11.04
CA ASN A 215 -34.26 1.18 11.67
C ASN A 215 -34.34 2.55 10.97
N ILE A 216 -35.57 3.00 10.66
CA ILE A 216 -35.87 4.34 10.16
C ILE A 216 -36.24 5.25 11.34
N GLY A 217 -35.55 6.40 11.46
CA GLY A 217 -35.66 7.28 12.63
C GLY A 217 -37.07 7.83 12.92
N GLU A 218 -37.88 8.06 11.88
CA GLU A 218 -39.26 8.59 11.99
C GLU A 218 -40.33 7.48 12.08
N ALA A 219 -39.94 6.21 11.96
CA ALA A 219 -40.87 5.09 11.98
C ALA A 219 -41.30 4.74 13.42
N VAL A 220 -42.60 4.63 13.64
CA VAL A 220 -43.17 4.14 14.91
C VAL A 220 -43.56 2.66 14.84
N SER A 221 -43.71 2.12 13.62
CA SER A 221 -43.95 0.70 13.37
C SER A 221 -43.54 0.31 11.96
N TYR A 222 -43.50 -0.99 11.70
CA TYR A 222 -43.22 -1.60 10.41
C TYR A 222 -44.28 -2.64 10.10
N THR A 223 -44.81 -2.61 8.89
CA THR A 223 -45.77 -3.59 8.40
C THR A 223 -45.08 -4.54 7.43
N VAL A 224 -45.19 -5.83 7.71
CA VAL A 224 -44.60 -6.92 6.92
C VAL A 224 -45.67 -7.51 6.00
N TYR A 225 -45.34 -7.62 4.73
CA TYR A 225 -46.22 -8.10 3.68
C TYR A 225 -45.65 -9.38 3.06
N ASN A 226 -46.51 -10.36 2.73
CA ASN A 226 -46.18 -11.50 1.88
C ASN A 226 -46.96 -11.40 0.57
N ASN A 227 -46.29 -11.31 -0.57
CA ASN A 227 -46.94 -11.09 -1.87
C ASN A 227 -47.92 -9.88 -1.85
N GLY A 228 -47.54 -8.81 -1.15
CA GLY A 228 -48.36 -7.61 -0.99
C GLY A 228 -49.53 -7.74 -0.01
N ILE A 229 -49.73 -8.89 0.65
CA ILE A 229 -50.75 -9.11 1.68
C ILE A 229 -50.12 -8.86 3.06
N GLU A 230 -50.73 -7.98 3.85
CA GLU A 230 -50.25 -7.69 5.21
C GLU A 230 -50.30 -8.96 6.09
N MET A 231 -49.16 -9.28 6.70
CA MET A 231 -49.03 -10.39 7.65
C MET A 231 -49.08 -9.91 9.09
N LYS A 232 -48.27 -8.89 9.42
CA LYS A 232 -48.01 -8.48 10.79
C LYS A 232 -47.42 -7.07 10.83
N THR A 233 -47.76 -6.31 11.87
CA THR A 233 -47.14 -5.03 12.18
C THR A 233 -46.34 -5.14 13.48
N VAL A 234 -45.11 -4.61 13.50
CA VAL A 234 -44.19 -4.64 14.64
C VAL A 234 -43.62 -3.26 14.94
N THR A 235 -43.17 -3.01 16.17
CA THR A 235 -42.57 -1.72 16.58
C THR A 235 -41.04 -1.76 16.61
N THR A 236 -40.45 -2.91 16.29
CA THR A 236 -39.01 -3.15 16.26
C THR A 236 -38.55 -3.43 14.83
N PRO A 237 -37.28 -3.17 14.48
CA PRO A 237 -36.75 -3.43 13.15
C PRO A 237 -36.42 -4.93 12.92
N PHE A 238 -37.21 -5.81 13.54
CA PHE A 238 -37.14 -7.26 13.38
C PHE A 238 -38.48 -7.90 13.73
N VAL A 239 -38.75 -9.08 13.15
CA VAL A 239 -39.90 -9.92 13.49
C VAL A 239 -39.60 -11.40 13.29
N THR A 240 -40.08 -12.25 14.20
CA THR A 240 -40.23 -13.69 13.92
C THR A 240 -41.64 -13.96 13.40
N LEU A 241 -41.72 -14.45 12.17
CA LEU A 241 -42.93 -15.01 11.58
C LEU A 241 -43.03 -16.47 12.01
N THR A 242 -44.19 -16.89 12.49
CA THR A 242 -44.49 -18.27 12.94
C THR A 242 -45.73 -18.78 12.23
N GLU A 243 -46.04 -20.08 12.39
CA GLU A 243 -47.20 -20.74 11.76
C GLU A 243 -47.18 -20.69 10.22
N LEU A 244 -45.99 -20.62 9.63
CA LEU A 244 -45.80 -20.74 8.18
C LEU A 244 -46.09 -22.17 7.72
N THR A 245 -46.44 -22.32 6.44
CA THR A 245 -46.70 -23.63 5.84
C THR A 245 -45.36 -24.26 5.43
N PRO A 246 -45.07 -25.53 5.77
CA PRO A 246 -43.86 -26.22 5.31
C PRO A 246 -43.73 -26.26 3.78
N ALA A 247 -42.50 -26.29 3.27
CA ALA A 247 -42.18 -26.37 1.85
C ALA A 247 -42.89 -25.31 0.98
N THR A 248 -43.06 -24.09 1.51
CA THR A 248 -43.80 -23.00 0.88
C THR A 248 -42.91 -21.77 0.70
N GLU A 249 -42.92 -21.20 -0.50
CA GLU A 249 -42.21 -19.97 -0.82
C GLU A 249 -42.97 -18.75 -0.26
N TYR A 250 -42.24 -17.84 0.36
CA TYR A 250 -42.71 -16.55 0.87
C TYR A 250 -41.91 -15.43 0.21
N LYS A 251 -42.60 -14.35 -0.15
CA LYS A 251 -42.03 -13.16 -0.78
C LYS A 251 -42.34 -11.95 0.07
N ILE A 252 -41.38 -11.58 0.91
CA ILE A 252 -41.58 -10.61 1.96
C ILE A 252 -41.13 -9.22 1.53
N THR A 253 -41.96 -8.22 1.82
CA THR A 253 -41.59 -6.80 1.78
C THR A 253 -42.00 -6.11 3.07
N ILE A 254 -41.31 -5.02 3.40
CA ILE A 254 -41.51 -4.28 4.65
C ILE A 254 -41.75 -2.81 4.32
N LYS A 255 -42.72 -2.20 4.99
CA LYS A 255 -42.96 -0.76 4.93
C LYS A 255 -42.89 -0.16 6.32
N ALA A 256 -42.34 1.04 6.44
CA ALA A 256 -42.35 1.81 7.69
C ALA A 256 -43.61 2.65 7.79
N ASN A 257 -44.13 2.84 9.00
CA ASN A 257 -45.23 3.74 9.28
C ASN A 257 -44.79 4.79 10.30
N ASN A 258 -45.11 6.07 10.08
CA ASN A 258 -44.84 7.14 11.05
C ASN A 258 -46.05 7.41 11.97
N ALA A 259 -45.88 8.33 12.91
CA ALA A 259 -46.93 8.74 13.85
C ALA A 259 -48.16 9.39 13.18
N ASN A 260 -48.01 9.88 11.94
CA ASN A 260 -49.06 10.50 11.15
C ASN A 260 -49.85 9.51 10.28
N CYS A 261 -49.59 8.20 10.45
CA CYS A 261 -50.18 7.12 9.65
C CYS A 261 -49.80 7.16 8.16
N GLU A 262 -48.68 7.83 7.83
CA GLU A 262 -48.09 7.74 6.50
C GLU A 262 -47.23 6.49 6.42
N GLN A 263 -47.14 5.91 5.21
CA GLN A 263 -46.43 4.66 4.97
C GLN A 263 -45.34 4.88 3.91
N SER A 264 -44.15 4.32 4.13
CA SER A 264 -43.08 4.35 3.14
C SER A 264 -43.31 3.41 1.96
N ASP A 265 -42.55 3.62 0.89
CA ASP A 265 -42.40 2.64 -0.17
C ASP A 265 -41.83 1.32 0.37
N ALA A 266 -42.17 0.22 -0.31
CA ALA A 266 -41.78 -1.13 0.12
C ALA A 266 -40.26 -1.34 -0.01
N SER A 267 -39.70 -2.08 0.94
CA SER A 267 -38.33 -2.61 0.86
C SER A 267 -38.12 -3.47 -0.40
N ALA A 268 -36.86 -3.77 -0.70
CA ALA A 268 -36.54 -4.87 -1.61
C ALA A 268 -37.23 -6.18 -1.13
N GLU A 269 -37.65 -7.00 -2.08
CA GLU A 269 -38.30 -8.28 -1.82
C GLU A 269 -37.31 -9.31 -1.29
N VAL A 270 -37.64 -9.97 -0.19
CA VAL A 270 -36.90 -11.10 0.38
C VAL A 270 -37.66 -12.39 0.12
N ILE A 271 -37.05 -13.31 -0.62
CA ILE A 271 -37.65 -14.59 -0.99
C ILE A 271 -37.02 -15.71 -0.19
N PHE A 272 -37.83 -16.55 0.46
CA PHE A 272 -37.38 -17.78 1.10
C PHE A 272 -38.44 -18.88 0.98
N THR A 273 -38.02 -20.14 1.01
CA THR A 273 -38.92 -21.30 1.09
C THR A 273 -38.76 -21.96 2.44
N THR A 274 -39.85 -22.13 3.19
CA THR A 274 -39.84 -22.87 4.46
C THR A 274 -39.43 -24.32 4.24
N LEU A 275 -38.80 -24.91 5.24
CA LEU A 275 -38.32 -26.29 5.16
C LEU A 275 -39.48 -27.31 5.15
N LYS A 276 -39.21 -28.59 4.85
CA LYS A 276 -40.19 -29.65 5.10
C LYS A 276 -40.34 -29.90 6.60
N ALA A 277 -41.49 -30.40 7.03
CA ALA A 277 -41.69 -30.76 8.44
C ALA A 277 -40.67 -31.83 8.89
N GLY A 278 -39.96 -31.57 10.00
CA GLY A 278 -38.87 -32.42 10.52
C GLY A 278 -37.47 -32.07 9.97
N GLU A 279 -37.36 -31.19 8.98
CA GLU A 279 -36.07 -30.80 8.40
C GLU A 279 -35.48 -29.61 9.16
N LEU A 280 -34.21 -29.73 9.56
CA LEU A 280 -33.42 -28.63 10.12
C LEU A 280 -32.73 -27.85 9.01
N ALA A 281 -32.63 -26.53 9.18
CA ALA A 281 -31.82 -25.71 8.28
C ALA A 281 -30.36 -26.16 8.33
N MET A 282 -29.66 -26.07 7.20
CA MET A 282 -28.21 -26.22 7.14
C MET A 282 -27.55 -25.27 8.15
N VAL A 283 -26.55 -25.76 8.88
CA VAL A 283 -25.71 -24.89 9.73
C VAL A 283 -25.00 -23.89 8.81
N THR A 284 -25.10 -22.61 9.13
CA THR A 284 -24.47 -21.51 8.38
C THR A 284 -23.40 -20.83 9.23
N GLY A 285 -22.53 -20.04 8.61
CA GLY A 285 -21.52 -19.26 9.32
C GLY A 285 -20.38 -20.08 9.93
N LEU A 286 -20.13 -21.31 9.44
CA LEU A 286 -19.00 -22.11 9.88
C LEU A 286 -17.69 -21.42 9.50
N VAL A 287 -16.92 -20.99 10.50
CA VAL A 287 -15.65 -20.28 10.33
C VAL A 287 -14.55 -20.89 11.20
N ASN A 288 -13.31 -20.73 10.75
CA ASN A 288 -12.12 -21.03 11.56
C ASN A 288 -11.73 -19.77 12.35
N MET A 289 -11.89 -19.83 13.67
CA MET A 289 -11.58 -18.75 14.60
C MET A 289 -10.09 -18.41 14.63
N ASP A 290 -9.22 -19.35 14.30
CA ASP A 290 -7.77 -19.15 14.31
C ASP A 290 -7.29 -18.25 13.16
N LYS A 291 -8.12 -18.06 12.12
CA LYS A 291 -7.85 -17.17 10.97
C LYS A 291 -8.36 -15.74 11.15
N ILE A 292 -8.93 -15.40 12.32
CA ILE A 292 -9.43 -14.05 12.65
C ILE A 292 -8.48 -13.44 13.69
N LYS A 293 -7.85 -12.29 13.40
CA LYS A 293 -7.07 -11.53 14.40
C LYS A 293 -7.87 -10.29 14.80
N GLU A 294 -7.68 -9.87 16.05
CA GLU A 294 -8.06 -8.55 16.54
C GLU A 294 -7.24 -7.46 15.79
N PRO A 295 -7.82 -6.28 15.51
CA PRO A 295 -7.10 -5.18 14.87
C PRO A 295 -5.91 -4.72 15.72
N THR A 296 -4.72 -4.60 15.12
CA THR A 296 -3.51 -4.11 15.79
C THR A 296 -3.35 -2.60 15.62
N THR A 297 -2.89 -1.91 16.66
CA THR A 297 -2.71 -0.44 16.71
C THR A 297 -1.37 0.07 16.14
N ASP A 298 -0.66 -0.73 15.33
CA ASP A 298 0.63 -0.33 14.75
C ASP A 298 0.43 0.45 13.44
N SER A 299 0.92 1.69 13.43
CA SER A 299 0.77 2.68 12.35
C SER A 299 1.85 2.61 11.26
N SER A 300 2.81 1.68 11.35
CA SER A 300 3.89 1.52 10.38
C SER A 300 3.49 0.79 9.09
N HIS A 301 2.32 0.13 9.09
CA HIS A 301 1.66 -0.39 7.90
C HIS A 301 0.37 0.41 7.63
N PRO A 302 0.06 0.76 6.36
CA PRO A 302 -1.22 1.38 6.03
C PRO A 302 -2.35 0.44 6.44
N GLN A 303 -3.01 0.78 7.56
CA GLN A 303 -4.22 0.21 8.13
C GLN A 303 -4.51 -1.27 7.82
N GLY A 304 -3.73 -2.15 8.48
CA GLY A 304 -4.22 -3.31 9.24
C GLY A 304 -5.10 -4.35 8.54
N TRP A 305 -4.56 -5.07 7.55
CA TRP A 305 -5.07 -6.38 7.14
C TRP A 305 -4.18 -7.49 7.74
N ILE A 306 -4.83 -8.59 8.11
CA ILE A 306 -4.39 -9.55 9.13
C ILE A 306 -3.79 -10.82 8.50
N TYR A 307 -2.71 -11.32 9.12
CA TYR A 307 -2.11 -12.66 8.95
C TYR A 307 -3.17 -13.77 9.15
N ARG A 308 -3.38 -14.65 8.16
CA ARG A 308 -4.46 -15.68 8.11
C ARG A 308 -4.00 -17.13 8.35
N GLU A 309 -3.03 -17.35 9.23
CA GLU A 309 -2.62 -18.70 9.59
C GLU A 309 -3.19 -19.14 10.92
N ASN A 310 -3.45 -20.44 11.03
CA ASN A 310 -3.70 -21.04 12.32
C ASN A 310 -2.47 -20.84 13.20
N LYS A 311 -2.68 -20.42 14.44
CA LYS A 311 -1.59 -20.19 15.41
C LYS A 311 -1.06 -21.49 16.02
N TYR A 312 -1.78 -22.59 15.84
CA TYR A 312 -1.53 -23.84 16.54
C TYR A 312 -1.11 -24.95 15.59
N GLU A 313 -0.16 -25.76 16.06
CA GLU A 313 0.37 -26.91 15.32
C GLU A 313 -0.55 -28.13 15.41
N ASP A 314 -1.40 -28.21 16.44
CA ASP A 314 -2.12 -29.43 16.82
C ASP A 314 -3.63 -29.26 17.04
N LYS A 315 -4.18 -28.06 16.79
CA LYS A 315 -5.61 -27.81 16.99
C LYS A 315 -6.21 -26.78 16.04
N ILE A 316 -7.53 -26.82 15.88
CA ILE A 316 -8.35 -25.86 15.13
C ILE A 316 -9.59 -25.49 15.94
N ASN A 317 -9.89 -24.19 16.02
CA ASN A 317 -11.08 -23.64 16.66
C ASN A 317 -12.15 -23.28 15.63
N LEU A 318 -13.34 -23.86 15.78
CA LEU A 318 -14.49 -23.66 14.91
C LEU A 318 -15.59 -22.85 15.62
N GLU A 319 -16.31 -22.04 14.85
CA GLU A 319 -17.53 -21.34 15.27
C GLU A 319 -18.58 -21.36 14.16
N TRP A 320 -19.86 -21.42 14.50
CA TRP A 320 -20.99 -21.36 13.55
C TRP A 320 -22.22 -20.68 14.16
N ASN A 321 -23.22 -20.37 13.32
CA ASN A 321 -24.49 -19.81 13.77
C ASN A 321 -25.39 -20.88 14.41
N ALA A 322 -26.12 -20.51 15.47
CA ALA A 322 -27.11 -21.40 16.07
C ALA A 322 -28.23 -21.73 15.07
N VAL A 323 -28.65 -23.00 15.05
CA VAL A 323 -29.82 -23.45 14.30
C VAL A 323 -30.98 -23.61 15.28
N TYR A 324 -32.11 -22.96 14.99
CA TYR A 324 -33.32 -23.06 15.80
C TYR A 324 -33.79 -24.52 15.91
N ASN A 325 -34.21 -24.94 17.12
CA ASN A 325 -34.55 -26.34 17.49
C ASN A 325 -33.40 -27.37 17.41
N ALA A 326 -32.16 -26.97 17.13
CA ALA A 326 -31.02 -27.86 17.29
C ALA A 326 -30.72 -28.04 18.79
N THR A 327 -30.57 -29.28 19.23
CA THR A 327 -30.15 -29.62 20.60
C THR A 327 -28.70 -30.03 20.68
N ARG A 328 -28.10 -30.45 19.56
CA ARG A 328 -26.66 -30.66 19.42
C ARG A 328 -26.20 -30.47 17.97
N TYR A 329 -24.89 -30.42 17.81
CA TYR A 329 -24.19 -30.34 16.53
C TYR A 329 -23.21 -31.50 16.42
N GLU A 330 -23.18 -32.15 15.26
CA GLU A 330 -22.19 -33.19 14.95
C GLU A 330 -21.03 -32.58 14.14
N ILE A 331 -19.81 -32.88 14.55
CA ILE A 331 -18.59 -32.31 13.98
C ILE A 331 -17.90 -33.39 13.15
N TYR A 332 -17.64 -33.07 11.89
CA TYR A 332 -17.00 -33.95 10.93
C TYR A 332 -15.63 -33.41 10.57
N LYS A 333 -14.62 -34.28 10.60
CA LYS A 333 -13.26 -34.02 10.10
C LYS A 333 -13.00 -34.98 8.95
N ASN A 334 -12.65 -34.45 7.78
CA ASN A 334 -12.38 -35.24 6.58
C ASN A 334 -13.52 -36.23 6.24
N GLY A 335 -14.78 -35.81 6.42
CA GLY A 335 -15.97 -36.61 6.13
C GLY A 335 -16.33 -37.65 7.18
N VAL A 336 -15.56 -37.77 8.26
CA VAL A 336 -15.83 -38.70 9.37
C VAL A 336 -16.30 -37.92 10.59
N LYS A 337 -17.41 -38.33 11.22
CA LYS A 337 -17.86 -37.76 12.50
C LYS A 337 -16.79 -38.00 13.56
N VAL A 338 -16.26 -36.94 14.15
CA VAL A 338 -15.22 -37.01 15.19
C VAL A 338 -15.74 -36.68 16.57
N ASP A 339 -16.78 -35.86 16.69
CA ASP A 339 -17.39 -35.52 17.99
C ASP A 339 -18.80 -34.90 17.82
N GLU A 340 -19.42 -34.55 18.94
CA GLU A 340 -20.64 -33.72 19.02
C GLU A 340 -20.59 -32.71 20.17
N THR A 341 -21.27 -31.57 20.03
CA THR A 341 -21.37 -30.53 21.09
C THR A 341 -22.76 -29.90 21.12
N THR A 342 -23.15 -29.35 22.27
CA THR A 342 -24.35 -28.51 22.41
C THR A 342 -24.07 -27.02 22.15
N ASP A 343 -22.80 -26.63 22.15
CA ASP A 343 -22.37 -25.25 21.88
C ASP A 343 -22.23 -24.99 20.38
N THR A 344 -22.17 -23.70 19.99
CA THR A 344 -21.91 -23.27 18.62
C THR A 344 -20.43 -23.00 18.33
N LYS A 345 -19.55 -23.46 19.22
CA LYS A 345 -18.09 -23.40 19.08
C LYS A 345 -17.50 -24.74 19.47
N TYR A 346 -16.39 -25.11 18.83
CA TYR A 346 -15.73 -26.37 19.12
C TYR A 346 -14.23 -26.33 18.79
N THR A 347 -13.39 -26.86 19.68
CA THR A 347 -11.94 -26.99 19.46
C THR A 347 -11.59 -28.44 19.16
N ILE A 348 -11.04 -28.68 17.97
CA ILE A 348 -10.52 -30.00 17.58
C ILE A 348 -9.04 -30.05 17.94
N ASN A 349 -8.64 -30.99 18.78
CA ASN A 349 -7.25 -31.18 19.21
C ASN A 349 -6.61 -32.44 18.59
N GLY A 350 -5.31 -32.63 18.80
CA GLY A 350 -4.57 -33.82 18.35
C GLY A 350 -4.42 -33.90 16.83
N LEU A 351 -4.43 -32.75 16.16
CA LEU A 351 -4.14 -32.64 14.74
C LEU A 351 -2.62 -32.72 14.52
N GLN A 352 -2.23 -33.19 13.35
CA GLN A 352 -0.84 -33.17 12.91
C GLN A 352 -0.45 -31.76 12.44
N PRO A 353 0.78 -31.28 12.70
CA PRO A 353 1.31 -30.02 12.17
C PRO A 353 1.38 -29.99 10.64
N HIS A 354 1.36 -28.79 10.05
CA HIS A 354 1.38 -28.54 8.61
C HIS A 354 0.33 -29.32 7.78
N THR A 355 -0.74 -29.80 8.41
CA THR A 355 -1.71 -30.68 7.76
C THR A 355 -3.02 -29.95 7.51
N ILE A 356 -3.58 -30.11 6.32
CA ILE A 356 -4.92 -29.62 6.01
C ILE A 356 -6.00 -30.64 6.31
N TYR A 357 -7.01 -30.12 6.98
CA TYR A 357 -8.26 -30.79 7.25
C TYR A 357 -9.38 -30.00 6.61
N TYR A 358 -10.47 -30.68 6.28
CA TYR A 358 -11.75 -30.01 6.11
C TYR A 358 -12.72 -30.40 7.20
N PHE A 359 -13.50 -29.41 7.62
CA PHE A 359 -14.48 -29.53 8.67
C PHE A 359 -15.87 -29.28 8.13
N GLN A 360 -16.83 -30.04 8.64
CA GLN A 360 -18.23 -29.83 8.39
C GLN A 360 -19.01 -30.01 9.68
N VAL A 361 -20.13 -29.30 9.79
CA VAL A 361 -21.03 -29.38 10.93
C VAL A 361 -22.44 -29.62 10.43
N LYS A 362 -23.23 -30.38 11.19
CA LYS A 362 -24.68 -30.44 11.00
C LYS A 362 -25.41 -30.35 12.33
N ALA A 363 -26.60 -29.77 12.30
CA ALA A 363 -27.48 -29.66 13.46
C ALA A 363 -28.32 -30.92 13.63
N VAL A 364 -28.67 -31.27 14.87
CA VAL A 364 -29.58 -32.37 15.20
C VAL A 364 -30.59 -31.92 16.27
N ASN A 365 -31.87 -32.30 16.12
CA ASN A 365 -32.95 -31.97 17.07
C ASN A 365 -33.13 -33.08 18.13
N GLU A 366 -34.14 -32.93 19.01
CA GLU A 366 -34.48 -33.94 20.03
C GLU A 366 -34.99 -35.26 19.43
N GLU A 367 -35.67 -35.18 18.28
CA GLU A 367 -36.25 -36.30 17.55
C GLU A 367 -35.20 -37.15 16.81
N GLY A 368 -33.99 -36.60 16.60
CA GLY A 368 -32.89 -37.24 15.89
C GLY A 368 -32.79 -36.91 14.40
N ASP A 369 -33.63 -36.02 13.89
CA ASP A 369 -33.51 -35.48 12.53
C ASP A 369 -32.27 -34.59 12.43
N SER A 370 -31.59 -34.62 11.29
CA SER A 370 -30.37 -33.84 11.07
C SER A 370 -30.47 -32.93 9.86
N SER A 371 -29.82 -31.77 9.92
CA SER A 371 -29.61 -30.91 8.75
C SER A 371 -28.66 -31.58 7.74
N GLU A 372 -28.59 -31.01 6.53
CA GLU A 372 -27.44 -31.23 5.65
C GLU A 372 -26.14 -30.76 6.32
N LEU A 373 -25.01 -31.34 5.89
CA LEU A 373 -23.67 -30.89 6.30
C LEU A 373 -23.41 -29.49 5.74
N THR A 374 -22.71 -28.64 6.50
CA THR A 374 -22.15 -27.38 5.98
C THR A 374 -21.29 -27.62 4.74
N PRO A 375 -20.99 -26.59 3.92
CA PRO A 375 -19.87 -26.67 2.99
C PRO A 375 -18.57 -27.02 3.73
N LYS A 376 -17.61 -27.60 3.01
CA LYS A 376 -16.30 -27.93 3.57
C LYS A 376 -15.55 -26.66 3.95
N LEU A 377 -15.22 -26.51 5.22
CA LEU A 377 -14.29 -25.49 5.71
C LEU A 377 -12.88 -26.08 5.77
N TYR A 378 -11.99 -25.67 4.88
CA TYR A 378 -10.59 -26.13 4.89
C TYR A 378 -9.75 -25.31 5.87
N ALA A 379 -8.94 -25.96 6.70
CA ALA A 379 -7.96 -25.31 7.56
C ALA A 379 -6.68 -26.12 7.71
N GLN A 380 -5.56 -25.41 7.71
CA GLN A 380 -4.21 -25.96 7.92
C GLN A 380 -3.78 -25.70 9.35
N THR A 381 -3.16 -26.69 9.99
CA THR A 381 -2.39 -26.48 11.21
C THR A 381 -1.07 -25.78 10.91
N LYS A 382 -0.56 -25.01 11.87
CA LYS A 382 0.73 -24.33 11.75
C LYS A 382 1.82 -25.36 11.44
N GLU A 383 2.71 -25.02 10.51
CA GLU A 383 3.94 -25.78 10.28
C GLU A 383 4.93 -25.51 11.42
N THR A 384 5.68 -26.54 11.82
CA THR A 384 6.79 -26.34 12.76
C THR A 384 8.02 -25.79 12.03
N ASP A 385 8.89 -25.08 12.74
CA ASP A 385 10.12 -24.54 12.14
C ASP A 385 11.01 -25.65 11.55
N GLU A 386 11.03 -26.83 12.16
CA GLU A 386 11.79 -27.99 11.69
C GLU A 386 11.23 -28.57 10.38
N GLN A 387 9.90 -28.73 10.29
CA GLN A 387 9.23 -29.16 9.06
C GLN A 387 9.47 -28.16 7.92
N ARG A 388 9.30 -26.86 8.21
CA ARG A 388 9.54 -25.81 7.23
C ARG A 388 10.98 -25.82 6.76
N ASN A 389 11.94 -25.96 7.68
CA ASN A 389 13.36 -26.02 7.34
C ASN A 389 13.69 -27.23 6.47
N GLU A 390 13.09 -28.40 6.72
CA GLU A 390 13.26 -29.59 5.89
C GLU A 390 12.66 -29.40 4.49
N ARG A 391 11.42 -28.91 4.41
CA ARG A 391 10.71 -28.66 3.14
C ARG A 391 11.41 -27.62 2.27
N MET A 392 11.87 -26.52 2.88
CA MET A 392 12.54 -25.41 2.19
C MET A 392 14.02 -25.67 1.89
N ALA A 393 14.63 -26.74 2.45
CA ALA A 393 16.07 -26.97 2.35
C ALA A 393 16.58 -27.02 0.91
N TRP A 394 15.93 -27.81 0.05
CA TRP A 394 16.33 -27.96 -1.35
C TRP A 394 16.24 -26.62 -2.10
N TRP A 395 15.22 -25.82 -1.80
CA TRP A 395 14.95 -24.55 -2.46
C TRP A 395 15.98 -23.49 -2.07
N ARG A 396 16.32 -23.43 -0.78
CA ARG A 396 17.43 -22.59 -0.28
C ARG A 396 18.77 -23.03 -0.84
N ASP A 397 18.97 -24.31 -1.11
CA ASP A 397 20.21 -24.80 -1.71
C ASP A 397 20.27 -24.58 -3.22
N ALA A 398 19.10 -24.53 -3.89
CA ALA A 398 18.97 -24.33 -5.32
C ALA A 398 19.53 -22.97 -5.77
N ARG A 399 19.15 -21.88 -5.09
CA ARG A 399 19.57 -20.48 -5.32
C ARG A 399 19.25 -19.86 -6.69
N PHE A 400 19.17 -20.64 -7.75
CA PHE A 400 19.02 -20.15 -9.11
C PHE A 400 18.07 -21.01 -9.92
N GLY A 401 17.07 -20.37 -10.54
CA GLY A 401 16.04 -21.02 -11.34
C GLY A 401 15.79 -20.32 -12.68
N MET A 402 15.12 -21.05 -13.58
CA MET A 402 14.63 -20.54 -14.85
C MET A 402 13.14 -20.22 -14.76
N MET A 403 12.71 -19.07 -15.26
CA MET A 403 11.31 -18.81 -15.59
C MET A 403 11.13 -18.78 -17.10
N ILE A 404 9.98 -19.24 -17.59
CA ILE A 404 9.67 -19.21 -19.03
C ILE A 404 8.28 -18.63 -19.24
N THR A 405 8.23 -17.46 -19.88
CA THR A 405 6.99 -16.81 -20.33
C THR A 405 6.78 -17.07 -21.82
N TRP A 406 5.84 -17.95 -22.14
CA TRP A 406 5.57 -18.40 -23.50
C TRP A 406 4.06 -18.59 -23.71
N GLY A 407 3.56 -18.33 -24.92
CA GLY A 407 2.15 -18.46 -25.23
C GLY A 407 1.78 -17.72 -26.52
N VAL A 408 0.48 -17.50 -26.75
CA VAL A 408 -0.04 -16.87 -27.98
C VAL A 408 0.53 -15.45 -28.17
N HIS A 409 0.83 -14.74 -27.09
CA HIS A 409 1.47 -13.43 -27.14
C HIS A 409 2.84 -13.46 -27.88
N SER A 410 3.59 -14.57 -27.83
CA SER A 410 4.83 -14.72 -28.60
C SER A 410 4.60 -14.70 -30.11
N ALA A 411 3.40 -15.06 -30.59
CA ALA A 411 3.04 -14.99 -32.01
C ALA A 411 2.73 -13.56 -32.47
N TYR A 412 2.33 -12.69 -31.54
CA TYR A 412 2.26 -11.24 -31.78
C TYR A 412 3.64 -10.57 -31.77
N ALA A 413 4.61 -11.14 -31.04
CA ALA A 413 5.97 -10.64 -30.93
C ALA A 413 6.02 -9.14 -30.55
N GLY A 414 5.12 -8.71 -29.67
CA GLY A 414 5.04 -7.33 -29.18
C GLY A 414 4.42 -6.31 -30.15
N GLU A 415 3.72 -6.73 -31.21
CA GLU A 415 3.10 -5.81 -32.17
C GLU A 415 1.70 -6.27 -32.63
N TYR A 416 0.76 -5.32 -32.67
CA TYR A 416 -0.59 -5.52 -33.21
C TYR A 416 -1.01 -4.32 -34.06
N ASN A 417 -1.37 -4.56 -35.32
CA ASN A 417 -1.78 -3.52 -36.28
C ASN A 417 -0.81 -2.31 -36.35
N GLY A 418 0.50 -2.58 -36.30
CA GLY A 418 1.56 -1.58 -36.31
C GLY A 418 1.76 -0.82 -34.99
N LYS A 419 0.98 -1.14 -33.95
CA LYS A 419 1.16 -0.61 -32.59
C LYS A 419 1.97 -1.59 -31.76
N ARG A 420 2.95 -1.06 -31.03
CA ARG A 420 3.87 -1.86 -30.21
C ARG A 420 3.37 -1.95 -28.77
N ALA A 421 3.45 -3.15 -28.20
CA ALA A 421 3.46 -3.32 -26.75
C ALA A 421 4.87 -2.97 -26.26
N ASP A 422 5.00 -1.81 -25.63
CA ASP A 422 6.24 -1.29 -25.08
C ASP A 422 5.94 -0.56 -23.77
N LYS A 423 6.51 -1.04 -22.67
CA LYS A 423 6.31 -0.46 -21.33
C LYS A 423 6.83 0.97 -21.21
N HIS A 424 7.71 1.41 -22.11
CA HIS A 424 8.38 2.71 -22.05
C HIS A 424 7.75 3.78 -22.94
N ASN A 425 6.80 3.45 -23.81
CA ASN A 425 6.24 4.42 -24.76
C ASN A 425 4.95 5.11 -24.28
N GLY A 426 4.49 4.84 -23.06
CA GLY A 426 3.27 5.43 -22.48
C GLY A 426 1.96 4.97 -23.14
N GLU A 427 2.03 4.11 -24.17
CA GLU A 427 0.91 3.58 -24.96
C GLU A 427 0.78 2.04 -24.86
N GLY A 428 1.65 1.35 -24.11
CA GLY A 428 1.70 -0.11 -24.05
C GLY A 428 2.11 -0.69 -22.68
N ASN A 429 1.74 -1.95 -22.48
CA ASN A 429 2.22 -2.81 -21.39
C ASN A 429 3.28 -3.78 -21.96
N TYR A 430 3.78 -4.69 -21.12
CA TYR A 430 4.66 -5.79 -21.55
C TYR A 430 4.07 -6.61 -22.73
N SER A 431 4.91 -7.32 -23.48
CA SER A 431 4.52 -8.09 -24.65
C SER A 431 3.48 -9.17 -24.35
N GLU A 432 3.61 -9.87 -23.23
CA GLU A 432 2.62 -10.85 -22.76
C GLU A 432 1.29 -10.21 -22.32
N TRP A 433 1.27 -8.89 -22.15
CA TRP A 433 0.08 -8.08 -21.91
C TRP A 433 -0.50 -7.46 -23.19
N ILE A 434 -0.01 -7.80 -24.38
CA ILE A 434 -0.43 -7.13 -25.62
C ILE A 434 -1.93 -7.19 -25.87
N MET A 435 -2.61 -8.29 -25.52
CA MET A 435 -4.07 -8.41 -25.63
C MET A 435 -4.78 -7.27 -24.90
N PHE A 436 -4.34 -7.01 -23.67
CA PHE A 436 -4.82 -5.91 -22.84
C PHE A 436 -4.31 -4.56 -23.34
N GLY A 437 -3.00 -4.37 -23.42
CA GLY A 437 -2.37 -3.08 -23.72
C GLY A 437 -2.74 -2.51 -25.08
N GLN A 438 -3.05 -3.36 -26.06
CA GLN A 438 -3.47 -2.93 -27.41
C GLN A 438 -4.97 -3.11 -27.67
N ASN A 439 -5.75 -3.46 -26.64
CA ASN A 439 -7.20 -3.62 -26.72
C ASN A 439 -7.65 -4.64 -27.79
N ILE A 440 -6.91 -5.74 -27.95
CA ILE A 440 -7.15 -6.76 -29.00
C ILE A 440 -8.42 -7.57 -28.66
N PRO A 441 -9.45 -7.58 -29.53
CA PRO A 441 -10.66 -8.39 -29.32
C PRO A 441 -10.35 -9.84 -28.97
N VAL A 442 -11.04 -10.43 -27.98
CA VAL A 442 -10.78 -11.82 -27.54
C VAL A 442 -10.76 -12.78 -28.74
N GLU A 443 -11.79 -12.70 -29.58
CA GLU A 443 -11.92 -13.57 -30.75
C GLU A 443 -10.83 -13.30 -31.80
N GLU A 444 -10.35 -12.06 -31.92
CA GLU A 444 -9.22 -11.72 -32.81
C GLU A 444 -7.88 -12.21 -32.24
N TYR A 445 -7.68 -12.08 -30.93
CA TYR A 445 -6.52 -12.63 -30.23
C TYR A 445 -6.42 -14.14 -30.44
N LYS A 446 -7.55 -14.84 -30.32
CA LYS A 446 -7.64 -16.28 -30.53
C LYS A 446 -7.21 -16.73 -31.92
N LEU A 447 -7.49 -15.95 -32.97
CA LEU A 447 -7.06 -16.28 -34.33
C LEU A 447 -5.53 -16.37 -34.46
N LYS A 448 -4.79 -15.57 -33.68
CA LYS A 448 -3.32 -15.58 -33.72
C LYS A 448 -2.70 -16.84 -33.13
N ALA A 449 -3.44 -17.64 -32.37
CA ALA A 449 -2.93 -18.91 -31.85
C ALA A 449 -2.54 -19.90 -32.97
N ALA A 450 -3.09 -19.76 -34.18
CA ALA A 450 -2.65 -20.54 -35.34
C ALA A 450 -1.16 -20.32 -35.69
N ASP A 451 -0.62 -19.13 -35.38
CA ASP A 451 0.78 -18.76 -35.62
C ASP A 451 1.71 -19.21 -34.47
N PHE A 452 1.16 -19.70 -33.36
CA PHE A 452 1.90 -20.35 -32.29
C PHE A 452 2.17 -21.81 -32.64
N THR A 453 3.13 -22.05 -33.55
CA THR A 453 3.37 -23.36 -34.18
C THR A 453 4.27 -24.28 -33.35
N CYS A 454 5.14 -23.71 -32.51
CA CYS A 454 6.14 -24.48 -31.75
C CYS A 454 7.01 -25.41 -32.64
N GLU A 455 7.17 -25.14 -33.94
CA GLU A 455 7.77 -26.09 -34.88
C GLU A 455 9.23 -26.47 -34.56
N ASN A 456 9.97 -25.53 -33.96
CA ASN A 456 11.37 -25.65 -33.54
C ASN A 456 11.51 -25.83 -32.02
N TYR A 457 10.43 -26.12 -31.31
CA TYR A 457 10.44 -26.37 -29.87
C TYR A 457 11.19 -27.67 -29.54
N ASP A 458 12.30 -27.52 -28.81
CA ASP A 458 13.12 -28.61 -28.29
C ASP A 458 13.28 -28.49 -26.76
N PRO A 459 12.47 -29.24 -25.97
CA PRO A 459 12.57 -29.21 -24.51
C PRO A 459 13.89 -29.74 -23.97
N GLU A 460 14.54 -30.67 -24.68
CA GLU A 460 15.83 -31.21 -24.27
C GLU A 460 16.90 -30.12 -24.40
N ALA A 461 16.90 -29.35 -25.49
CA ALA A 461 17.79 -28.22 -25.65
C ALA A 461 17.54 -27.09 -24.64
N TRP A 462 16.27 -26.76 -24.37
CA TRP A 462 15.92 -25.74 -23.37
C TRP A 462 16.42 -26.11 -21.97
N MET A 463 16.13 -27.33 -21.54
CA MET A 463 16.55 -27.78 -20.20
C MET A 463 18.03 -28.09 -20.12
N GLN A 464 18.69 -28.40 -21.23
CA GLN A 464 20.15 -28.45 -21.29
C GLN A 464 20.75 -27.07 -21.04
N ALA A 465 20.26 -26.02 -21.72
CA ALA A 465 20.73 -24.66 -21.51
C ALA A 465 20.51 -24.19 -20.05
N ALA A 466 19.38 -24.55 -19.45
CA ALA A 466 19.10 -24.26 -18.03
C ALA A 466 20.10 -24.96 -17.09
N ALA A 467 20.31 -26.27 -17.27
CA ALA A 467 21.23 -27.05 -16.45
C ALA A 467 22.68 -26.56 -16.61
N ASP A 468 23.10 -26.26 -17.84
CA ASP A 468 24.42 -25.74 -18.17
C ASP A 468 24.66 -24.38 -17.53
N ALA A 469 23.65 -23.51 -17.52
CA ALA A 469 23.67 -22.23 -16.81
C ALA A 469 23.56 -22.37 -15.28
N GLY A 470 23.50 -23.59 -14.75
CA GLY A 470 23.48 -23.89 -13.31
C GLY A 470 22.11 -23.78 -12.64
N MET A 471 21.02 -23.63 -13.39
CA MET A 471 19.68 -23.53 -12.81
C MET A 471 19.23 -24.88 -12.24
N LYS A 472 18.60 -24.86 -11.06
CA LYS A 472 18.19 -26.06 -10.31
C LYS A 472 16.68 -26.30 -10.28
N TYR A 473 15.90 -25.32 -10.73
CA TYR A 473 14.45 -25.42 -10.83
C TYR A 473 13.94 -24.58 -11.99
N LEU A 474 12.77 -24.95 -12.50
CA LEU A 474 12.03 -24.27 -13.56
C LEU A 474 10.71 -23.77 -12.97
N VAL A 475 10.32 -22.53 -13.21
CA VAL A 475 8.95 -22.04 -13.02
C VAL A 475 8.36 -21.77 -14.40
N PHE A 476 7.50 -22.68 -14.86
CA PHE A 476 6.91 -22.59 -16.20
C PHE A 476 5.53 -21.92 -16.14
N ILE A 477 5.31 -20.89 -16.95
CA ILE A 477 4.01 -20.23 -17.09
C ILE A 477 3.04 -21.17 -17.81
N SER A 478 2.32 -21.99 -17.04
CA SER A 478 1.37 -22.96 -17.60
C SER A 478 0.16 -22.28 -18.25
N LYS A 479 -0.31 -21.20 -17.62
CA LYS A 479 -1.40 -20.32 -18.07
C LYS A 479 -1.09 -18.89 -17.65
N HIS A 480 -1.03 -17.98 -18.61
CA HIS A 480 -0.90 -16.53 -18.35
C HIS A 480 -2.28 -15.85 -18.35
N HIS A 481 -2.31 -14.52 -18.29
CA HIS A 481 -3.54 -13.73 -18.21
C HIS A 481 -4.44 -13.80 -19.44
N ASP A 482 -3.91 -14.20 -20.60
CA ASP A 482 -4.72 -14.47 -21.79
C ASP A 482 -5.55 -15.77 -21.69
N GLY A 483 -5.41 -16.49 -20.57
CA GLY A 483 -6.16 -17.71 -20.26
C GLY A 483 -5.70 -18.93 -21.04
N PHE A 484 -4.66 -18.82 -21.87
CA PHE A 484 -4.22 -19.88 -22.76
C PHE A 484 -3.41 -20.94 -21.99
N ALA A 485 -3.94 -22.16 -21.90
CA ALA A 485 -3.26 -23.28 -21.25
C ALA A 485 -2.24 -23.93 -22.20
N LEU A 486 -0.99 -24.08 -21.77
CA LEU A 486 0.09 -24.73 -22.54
C LEU A 486 0.05 -26.27 -22.52
N TRP A 487 -1.01 -26.85 -21.97
CA TRP A 487 -1.25 -28.28 -21.91
C TRP A 487 -2.64 -28.65 -22.45
N ASP A 488 -2.96 -29.94 -22.56
CA ASP A 488 -4.29 -30.41 -22.98
C ASP A 488 -5.32 -30.32 -21.84
N SER A 489 -5.69 -29.09 -21.47
CA SER A 489 -6.68 -28.87 -20.40
C SER A 489 -8.07 -29.37 -20.82
N LYS A 490 -8.76 -30.05 -19.90
CA LYS A 490 -10.15 -30.50 -20.08
C LYS A 490 -11.15 -29.46 -19.58
N ALA A 491 -10.71 -28.55 -18.72
CA ALA A 491 -11.51 -27.45 -18.20
C ALA A 491 -11.80 -26.35 -19.24
N SER A 492 -10.95 -26.21 -20.27
CA SER A 492 -11.12 -25.19 -21.32
C SER A 492 -10.56 -25.67 -22.67
N ASP A 493 -11.26 -25.35 -23.76
CA ASP A 493 -10.78 -25.61 -25.13
C ASP A 493 -9.70 -24.61 -25.58
N TRP A 494 -9.52 -23.50 -24.85
CA TRP A 494 -8.50 -22.50 -25.13
C TRP A 494 -7.13 -22.96 -24.63
N ASN A 495 -6.51 -23.87 -25.38
CA ASN A 495 -5.26 -24.53 -25.00
C ASN A 495 -4.39 -24.95 -26.20
N ALA A 496 -3.14 -25.34 -25.94
CA ALA A 496 -2.13 -25.65 -26.96
C ALA A 496 -2.43 -26.87 -27.84
N LEU A 497 -3.22 -27.83 -27.37
CA LEU A 497 -3.63 -28.97 -28.19
C LEU A 497 -4.74 -28.60 -29.17
N LYS A 498 -5.75 -27.86 -28.69
CA LYS A 498 -7.02 -27.69 -29.41
C LYS A 498 -7.11 -26.39 -30.21
N SER A 499 -6.43 -25.33 -29.77
CA SER A 499 -6.66 -23.97 -30.24
C SER A 499 -5.45 -23.29 -30.88
N SER A 500 -4.30 -23.95 -31.02
CA SER A 500 -3.10 -23.34 -31.62
C SER A 500 -2.50 -24.16 -32.75
N GLY A 501 -1.53 -23.56 -33.46
CA GLY A 501 -0.72 -24.22 -34.49
C GLY A 501 0.19 -25.32 -33.92
N ALA A 502 0.44 -25.34 -32.62
CA ALA A 502 1.25 -26.36 -31.96
C ALA A 502 0.58 -27.74 -31.99
N GLN A 503 -0.75 -27.77 -31.80
CA GLN A 503 -1.59 -28.96 -31.80
C GLN A 503 -1.01 -30.11 -30.93
N ARG A 504 -0.39 -29.76 -29.79
CA ARG A 504 0.22 -30.69 -28.85
C ARG A 504 0.35 -30.11 -27.45
N ASP A 505 0.44 -31.01 -26.46
CA ASP A 505 0.90 -30.68 -25.11
C ASP A 505 2.41 -30.36 -25.15
N VAL A 506 2.77 -29.14 -24.76
CA VAL A 506 4.18 -28.69 -24.68
C VAL A 506 4.71 -28.69 -23.25
N MET A 507 3.88 -28.96 -22.24
CA MET A 507 4.30 -29.00 -20.83
C MET A 507 4.93 -30.32 -20.46
N ARG A 508 4.30 -31.44 -20.80
CA ARG A 508 4.79 -32.79 -20.43
C ARG A 508 6.23 -33.05 -20.89
N PRO A 509 6.61 -32.85 -22.17
CA PRO A 509 7.99 -33.11 -22.59
C PRO A 509 9.01 -32.14 -21.96
N LEU A 510 8.60 -30.90 -21.62
CA LEU A 510 9.45 -29.96 -20.87
C LEU A 510 9.76 -30.48 -19.47
N ILE A 511 8.72 -30.89 -18.74
CA ILE A 511 8.84 -31.41 -17.37
C ILE A 511 9.69 -32.69 -17.34
N GLU A 512 9.52 -33.58 -18.32
CA GLU A 512 10.34 -34.78 -18.46
C GLU A 512 11.82 -34.43 -18.71
N ALA A 513 12.10 -33.48 -19.60
CA ALA A 513 13.45 -33.01 -19.89
C ALA A 513 14.11 -32.32 -18.68
N ALA A 514 13.34 -31.58 -17.88
CA ALA A 514 13.78 -30.94 -16.65
C ALA A 514 14.15 -32.00 -15.60
N ARG A 515 13.26 -32.97 -15.32
CA ARG A 515 13.49 -34.04 -14.35
C ARG A 515 14.70 -34.89 -14.69
N LYS A 516 14.91 -35.21 -15.97
CA LYS A 516 16.08 -35.96 -16.45
C LYS A 516 17.41 -35.29 -16.08
N ARG A 517 17.41 -33.98 -15.86
CA ARG A 517 18.57 -33.17 -15.46
C ARG A 517 18.59 -32.81 -13.98
N GLY A 518 17.66 -33.36 -13.19
CA GLY A 518 17.53 -33.02 -11.77
C GLY A 518 17.01 -31.60 -11.52
N ILE A 519 16.36 -30.98 -12.51
CA ILE A 519 15.72 -29.67 -12.36
C ILE A 519 14.34 -29.89 -11.73
N LYS A 520 14.10 -29.21 -10.62
CA LYS A 520 12.84 -29.19 -9.86
C LYS A 520 11.74 -28.44 -10.61
N ILE A 521 10.48 -28.83 -10.41
CA ILE A 521 9.35 -28.40 -11.24
C ILE A 521 8.49 -27.41 -10.50
N GLY A 522 8.44 -26.19 -11.01
CA GLY A 522 7.55 -25.12 -10.61
C GLY A 522 6.52 -24.81 -11.69
N ILE A 523 5.29 -24.58 -11.28
CA ILE A 523 4.18 -24.21 -12.15
C ILE A 523 3.70 -22.81 -11.77
N TYR A 524 3.86 -21.87 -12.69
CA TYR A 524 3.17 -20.60 -12.61
C TYR A 524 1.73 -20.74 -13.07
N TYR A 525 0.80 -20.10 -12.37
CA TYR A 525 -0.61 -20.12 -12.71
C TYR A 525 -1.29 -18.78 -12.42
N SER A 526 -1.79 -18.11 -13.46
CA SER A 526 -2.63 -16.92 -13.30
C SER A 526 -4.06 -17.33 -12.95
N HIS A 527 -4.36 -17.37 -11.64
CA HIS A 527 -5.63 -17.87 -11.13
C HIS A 527 -6.75 -16.85 -11.22
N SER A 528 -6.44 -15.58 -11.01
CA SER A 528 -7.44 -14.51 -10.87
C SER A 528 -7.61 -13.70 -12.16
N LEU A 529 -6.56 -13.51 -12.96
CA LEU A 529 -6.61 -12.77 -14.22
C LEU A 529 -6.72 -13.75 -15.41
N ASP A 530 -7.86 -13.74 -16.10
CA ASP A 530 -8.09 -14.57 -17.30
C ASP A 530 -9.01 -13.82 -18.27
N TRP A 531 -8.41 -13.12 -19.24
CA TRP A 531 -9.10 -12.27 -20.21
C TRP A 531 -9.95 -13.07 -21.21
N GLY A 532 -9.74 -14.39 -21.29
CA GLY A 532 -10.50 -15.27 -22.17
C GLY A 532 -11.81 -15.78 -21.55
N ASN A 533 -11.99 -15.65 -20.23
CA ASN A 533 -13.10 -16.26 -19.50
C ASN A 533 -13.92 -15.23 -18.70
N LYS A 534 -15.25 -15.34 -18.78
CA LYS A 534 -16.16 -14.58 -17.90
C LYS A 534 -15.99 -15.07 -16.47
N GLY A 535 -15.76 -14.17 -15.52
CA GLY A 535 -15.45 -14.51 -14.12
C GLY A 535 -13.96 -14.48 -13.77
N GLY A 536 -13.08 -14.55 -14.78
CA GLY A 536 -11.71 -14.07 -14.66
C GLY A 536 -11.73 -12.54 -14.58
N LEU A 537 -10.85 -11.93 -13.79
CA LEU A 537 -10.79 -10.48 -13.60
C LEU A 537 -10.32 -9.80 -14.90
N GLY A 538 -11.26 -9.57 -15.81
CA GLY A 538 -11.01 -8.90 -17.07
C GLY A 538 -10.89 -7.40 -16.87
N TRP A 539 -9.71 -6.89 -16.49
CA TRP A 539 -9.31 -5.56 -16.96
C TRP A 539 -9.33 -5.64 -18.50
N MET A 540 -10.38 -5.15 -19.16
CA MET A 540 -10.53 -5.21 -20.62
C MET A 540 -11.29 -3.98 -21.15
N PRO A 541 -10.63 -3.05 -21.87
CA PRO A 541 -11.27 -1.81 -22.35
C PRO A 541 -12.29 -2.01 -23.47
N GLN A 542 -12.45 -3.24 -23.99
CA GLN A 542 -13.54 -3.58 -24.91
C GLN A 542 -14.91 -3.55 -24.25
N ILE A 543 -14.97 -3.53 -22.91
CA ILE A 543 -16.18 -3.25 -22.15
C ILE A 543 -16.17 -1.76 -21.79
N ASN A 544 -16.28 -0.91 -22.81
CA ASN A 544 -16.18 0.55 -22.71
C ASN A 544 -17.42 1.21 -22.06
N LYS A 545 -18.02 0.56 -21.06
CA LYS A 545 -19.24 0.98 -20.34
C LYS A 545 -19.35 0.44 -18.91
N ALA A 546 -18.25 0.09 -18.25
CA ALA A 546 -18.36 -0.49 -16.92
C ALA A 546 -17.38 0.12 -15.92
N PRO A 547 -17.85 0.50 -14.72
CA PRO A 547 -17.04 1.16 -13.70
C PRO A 547 -16.21 0.10 -12.97
N TYR A 548 -15.24 -0.53 -13.64
CA TYR A 548 -14.50 -1.66 -13.07
C TYR A 548 -13.06 -1.28 -12.68
N PHE A 549 -12.96 -0.40 -11.69
CA PHE A 549 -12.28 -0.80 -10.47
C PHE A 549 -13.38 -1.21 -9.48
N GLY A 550 -13.80 -2.47 -9.45
CA GLY A 550 -14.80 -2.84 -8.44
C GLY A 550 -15.63 -4.07 -8.71
N LYS A 551 -15.40 -5.08 -7.88
CA LYS A 551 -16.26 -6.23 -7.55
C LYS A 551 -16.48 -7.26 -8.65
N TRP A 552 -15.97 -8.45 -8.38
CA TRP A 552 -16.43 -9.70 -8.97
C TRP A 552 -17.95 -9.77 -8.99
N ASP A 553 -18.52 -10.10 -10.15
CA ASP A 553 -19.87 -10.64 -10.18
C ASP A 553 -19.80 -12.05 -9.58
N ALA A 554 -20.47 -12.25 -8.44
CA ALA A 554 -20.27 -13.44 -7.62
C ALA A 554 -20.59 -14.75 -8.39
N GLU A 555 -21.56 -14.70 -9.31
CA GLU A 555 -21.98 -15.86 -10.11
C GLU A 555 -20.93 -16.27 -11.16
N SER A 556 -20.41 -15.35 -11.99
CA SER A 556 -19.39 -15.73 -12.97
C SER A 556 -18.07 -16.07 -12.30
N GLN A 557 -17.73 -15.40 -11.21
CA GLN A 557 -16.59 -15.75 -10.37
C GLN A 557 -16.69 -17.18 -9.84
N GLU A 558 -17.83 -17.54 -9.24
CA GLU A 558 -18.09 -18.89 -8.76
C GLU A 558 -17.88 -19.91 -9.88
N LYS A 559 -18.49 -19.62 -11.03
CA LYS A 559 -18.41 -20.47 -12.20
C LYS A 559 -16.98 -20.65 -12.69
N TYR A 560 -16.23 -19.56 -12.87
CA TYR A 560 -14.84 -19.60 -13.34
C TYR A 560 -13.94 -20.35 -12.35
N VAL A 561 -14.06 -20.09 -11.06
CA VAL A 561 -13.25 -20.79 -10.04
C VAL A 561 -13.57 -22.29 -10.02
N ASN A 562 -14.86 -22.66 -10.02
CA ASN A 562 -15.29 -24.05 -9.90
C ASN A 562 -15.13 -24.87 -11.19
N GLU A 563 -15.34 -24.27 -12.36
CA GLU A 563 -15.33 -24.97 -13.65
C GLU A 563 -13.98 -24.86 -14.38
N VAL A 564 -13.17 -23.84 -14.09
CA VAL A 564 -11.87 -23.62 -14.74
C VAL A 564 -10.72 -23.77 -13.75
N CYS A 565 -10.61 -22.91 -12.74
CA CYS A 565 -9.41 -22.88 -11.89
C CYS A 565 -9.17 -24.16 -11.10
N ILE A 566 -10.16 -24.63 -10.35
CA ILE A 566 -10.00 -25.83 -9.53
C ILE A 566 -9.72 -27.07 -10.39
N PRO A 567 -10.45 -27.32 -11.49
CA PRO A 567 -10.12 -28.42 -12.39
C PRO A 567 -8.71 -28.32 -12.98
N GLN A 568 -8.26 -27.13 -13.42
CA GLN A 568 -6.91 -26.95 -13.95
C GLN A 568 -5.82 -27.19 -12.92
N ILE A 569 -5.99 -26.69 -11.68
CA ILE A 569 -5.05 -26.98 -10.58
C ILE A 569 -4.97 -28.50 -10.34
N LYS A 570 -6.12 -29.21 -10.35
CA LYS A 570 -6.15 -30.66 -10.20
C LYS A 570 -5.47 -31.38 -11.37
N GLU A 571 -5.69 -30.98 -12.62
CA GLU A 571 -5.00 -31.53 -13.80
C GLU A 571 -3.47 -31.39 -13.66
N LEU A 572 -2.99 -30.18 -13.37
CA LEU A 572 -1.57 -29.86 -13.23
C LEU A 572 -0.90 -30.70 -12.14
N LEU A 573 -1.58 -30.93 -11.02
CA LEU A 573 -1.05 -31.65 -9.86
C LEU A 573 -1.31 -33.15 -9.87
N THR A 574 -2.06 -33.70 -10.82
CA THR A 574 -2.31 -35.14 -10.88
C THR A 574 -1.81 -35.80 -12.17
N GLU A 575 -1.67 -35.03 -13.26
CA GLU A 575 -1.32 -35.59 -14.57
C GLU A 575 0.13 -35.35 -15.00
N TYR A 576 0.84 -34.40 -14.34
CA TYR A 576 2.21 -34.00 -14.70
C TYR A 576 3.26 -34.47 -13.68
N GLY A 577 2.88 -35.30 -12.72
CA GLY A 577 3.76 -35.87 -11.69
C GLY A 577 4.05 -34.88 -10.55
N GLN A 578 5.19 -35.06 -9.89
CA GLN A 578 5.59 -34.24 -8.74
C GLN A 578 5.82 -32.76 -9.12
N VAL A 579 5.16 -31.85 -8.42
CA VAL A 579 5.35 -30.40 -8.51
C VAL A 579 6.00 -29.91 -7.22
N ASP A 580 7.10 -29.17 -7.34
CA ASP A 580 7.88 -28.68 -6.21
C ASP A 580 7.52 -27.23 -5.83
N VAL A 581 7.07 -26.41 -6.79
CA VAL A 581 6.66 -25.01 -6.57
C VAL A 581 5.33 -24.72 -7.27
N PHE A 582 4.37 -24.10 -6.59
CA PHE A 582 3.18 -23.55 -7.20
C PHE A 582 3.20 -22.02 -7.07
N TRP A 583 3.41 -21.35 -8.19
CA TRP A 583 3.72 -19.92 -8.27
C TRP A 583 2.47 -19.16 -8.73
N TRP A 584 1.76 -18.53 -7.81
CA TRP A 584 0.55 -17.75 -8.09
C TRP A 584 0.88 -16.41 -8.72
N ASP A 585 -0.01 -15.87 -9.53
CA ASP A 585 0.13 -14.49 -9.99
C ASP A 585 -1.19 -13.74 -10.13
N MET A 586 -1.10 -12.42 -10.01
CA MET A 586 -2.20 -11.48 -10.09
C MET A 586 -3.35 -11.81 -9.12
N GLY A 587 -3.03 -12.23 -7.88
CA GLY A 587 -4.02 -12.35 -6.82
C GLY A 587 -4.82 -11.06 -6.62
N VAL A 588 -5.99 -11.14 -5.97
CA VAL A 588 -6.84 -9.97 -5.69
C VAL A 588 -7.17 -9.81 -4.23
N SER A 589 -7.30 -8.57 -3.78
CA SER A 589 -7.60 -8.22 -2.39
C SER A 589 -9.01 -8.67 -1.97
N ASP A 590 -9.97 -8.70 -2.89
CA ASP A 590 -11.36 -9.11 -2.64
C ASP A 590 -11.63 -10.60 -2.92
N LEU A 591 -10.58 -11.44 -3.05
CA LEU A 591 -10.75 -12.89 -3.13
C LEU A 591 -11.58 -13.37 -1.93
N SER A 592 -12.64 -14.15 -2.14
CA SER A 592 -13.41 -14.68 -1.00
C SER A 592 -12.58 -15.73 -0.26
N LEU A 593 -12.78 -15.85 1.06
CA LEU A 593 -12.11 -16.89 1.85
C LEU A 593 -12.48 -18.30 1.32
N GLU A 594 -13.71 -18.47 0.84
CA GLU A 594 -14.17 -19.74 0.26
C GLU A 594 -13.34 -20.14 -0.97
N TYR A 595 -13.11 -19.23 -1.91
CA TYR A 595 -12.36 -19.56 -3.14
C TYR A 595 -10.88 -19.73 -2.90
N GLU A 596 -10.29 -18.92 -2.00
CA GLU A 596 -8.94 -19.16 -1.50
C GLU A 596 -8.81 -20.59 -0.95
N GLN A 597 -9.75 -20.99 -0.09
CA GLN A 597 -9.79 -22.33 0.50
C GLN A 597 -10.00 -23.44 -0.53
N LYS A 598 -10.84 -23.22 -1.55
CA LYS A 598 -11.05 -24.22 -2.61
C LYS A 598 -9.80 -24.40 -3.49
N MET A 599 -9.11 -23.32 -3.85
CA MET A 599 -7.88 -23.38 -4.66
C MET A 599 -6.75 -24.05 -3.88
N LEU A 600 -6.52 -23.62 -2.64
CA LEU A 600 -5.58 -24.28 -1.75
C LEU A 600 -5.99 -25.75 -1.55
N GLY A 601 -7.25 -26.02 -1.25
CA GLY A 601 -7.80 -27.37 -1.10
C GLY A 601 -7.54 -28.27 -2.30
N ALA A 602 -7.59 -27.74 -3.54
CA ALA A 602 -7.22 -28.49 -4.73
C ALA A 602 -5.74 -28.91 -4.75
N ILE A 603 -4.84 -28.08 -4.22
CA ILE A 603 -3.42 -28.43 -4.04
C ILE A 603 -3.28 -29.56 -3.02
N TYR A 604 -3.90 -29.45 -1.86
CA TYR A 604 -3.75 -30.45 -0.80
C TYR A 604 -4.44 -31.78 -1.14
N GLU A 605 -5.62 -31.74 -1.76
CA GLU A 605 -6.35 -32.93 -2.22
C GLU A 605 -5.61 -33.68 -3.34
N SER A 606 -4.62 -33.07 -4.00
CA SER A 606 -3.78 -33.76 -4.99
C SER A 606 -2.84 -34.81 -4.36
N GLY A 607 -2.66 -34.77 -3.03
CA GLY A 607 -1.68 -35.59 -2.31
C GLY A 607 -0.25 -35.04 -2.36
N GLN A 608 -0.06 -33.85 -2.94
CA GLN A 608 1.26 -33.20 -3.05
C GLN A 608 1.43 -31.97 -2.14
N GLY A 609 0.38 -31.53 -1.46
CA GLY A 609 0.39 -30.25 -0.74
C GLY A 609 1.45 -30.12 0.36
N ASP A 610 1.86 -31.22 1.00
CA ASP A 610 2.81 -31.19 2.13
C ASP A 610 4.25 -30.84 1.72
N HIS A 611 4.58 -30.80 0.43
CA HIS A 611 5.94 -30.48 -0.04
C HIS A 611 5.99 -29.33 -1.05
N ILE A 612 4.85 -28.92 -1.61
CA ILE A 612 4.78 -27.82 -2.56
C ILE A 612 5.16 -26.52 -1.84
N ILE A 613 6.02 -25.74 -2.48
CA ILE A 613 6.38 -24.39 -2.06
C ILE A 613 5.46 -23.38 -2.75
N LEU A 614 4.87 -22.46 -2.01
CA LEU A 614 3.98 -21.41 -2.50
C LEU A 614 4.64 -20.04 -2.42
N ASN A 615 4.44 -19.20 -3.43
CA ASN A 615 4.79 -17.78 -3.30
C ASN A 615 3.68 -16.99 -2.58
N ASN A 616 3.98 -15.74 -2.21
CA ASN A 616 3.05 -14.86 -1.49
C ASN A 616 1.99 -14.14 -2.37
N ARG A 617 1.69 -14.66 -3.57
CA ARG A 617 0.88 -13.95 -4.58
C ARG A 617 -0.53 -14.48 -4.80
N LEU A 618 -1.01 -15.40 -3.97
CA LEU A 618 -2.42 -15.85 -4.04
C LEU A 618 -3.39 -14.68 -3.85
N ARG A 619 -3.01 -13.69 -3.03
CA ARG A 619 -3.71 -12.41 -2.85
C ARG A 619 -2.78 -11.23 -3.11
N PHE A 620 -3.33 -10.15 -3.68
CA PHE A 620 -2.57 -8.92 -3.95
C PHE A 620 -2.07 -8.22 -2.68
N ASP A 621 -2.86 -8.28 -1.62
CA ASP A 621 -2.59 -7.61 -0.35
C ASP A 621 -1.62 -8.39 0.55
N GLY A 622 -1.11 -9.53 0.10
CA GLY A 622 -0.23 -10.41 0.87
C GLY A 622 -0.90 -11.05 2.09
N SER A 623 -2.22 -10.96 2.24
CA SER A 623 -2.92 -11.48 3.43
C SER A 623 -2.99 -13.00 3.50
N THR A 624 -2.73 -13.69 2.38
CA THR A 624 -2.35 -15.10 2.40
C THR A 624 -0.84 -15.20 2.31
N PRO A 625 -0.13 -15.54 3.40
CA PRO A 625 1.31 -15.70 3.35
C PRO A 625 1.66 -16.87 2.42
N GLY A 626 2.74 -16.68 1.66
CA GLY A 626 3.42 -17.77 0.96
C GLY A 626 4.63 -18.23 1.77
N ASP A 627 5.29 -19.27 1.28
CA ASP A 627 6.57 -19.74 1.83
C ASP A 627 7.72 -18.76 1.55
N HIS A 628 7.59 -17.93 0.50
CA HIS A 628 8.59 -16.92 0.16
C HIS A 628 7.97 -15.65 -0.41
N GLU A 629 8.68 -14.52 -0.24
CA GLU A 629 8.37 -13.25 -0.87
C GLU A 629 8.82 -13.21 -2.34
N THR A 630 8.24 -12.28 -3.12
CA THR A 630 8.49 -12.14 -4.56
C THR A 630 8.77 -10.69 -5.01
N PRO A 631 9.89 -10.07 -4.57
CA PRO A 631 10.32 -8.75 -5.03
C PRO A 631 10.67 -8.79 -6.53
N GLU A 632 9.70 -8.46 -7.38
CA GLU A 632 9.82 -8.56 -8.83
C GLU A 632 10.67 -7.41 -9.41
N GLN A 633 11.51 -7.72 -10.41
CA GLN A 633 12.37 -6.78 -11.14
C GLN A 633 13.33 -5.94 -10.25
N SER A 634 13.43 -6.27 -8.96
CA SER A 634 14.22 -5.51 -7.98
C SER A 634 14.89 -6.45 -6.98
N ILE A 635 16.09 -6.06 -6.54
CA ILE A 635 16.74 -6.71 -5.40
C ILE A 635 16.34 -5.89 -4.16
N PRO A 636 15.63 -6.47 -3.19
CA PRO A 636 15.25 -5.75 -1.97
C PRO A 636 16.48 -5.26 -1.20
N GLY A 637 16.30 -4.23 -0.39
CA GLY A 637 17.33 -3.63 0.47
C GLY A 637 17.70 -4.50 1.68
N VAL A 638 17.90 -5.79 1.47
CA VAL A 638 18.22 -6.79 2.49
C VAL A 638 19.65 -6.59 2.98
N PRO A 639 19.90 -6.68 4.31
CA PRO A 639 21.24 -6.69 4.86
C PRO A 639 22.13 -7.76 4.20
N ALA A 640 23.45 -7.56 4.23
CA ALA A 640 24.39 -8.57 3.71
C ALA A 640 24.20 -9.94 4.41
N THR A 641 23.80 -9.92 5.68
CA THR A 641 23.50 -11.10 6.51
C THR A 641 22.17 -11.78 6.19
N GLY A 642 21.39 -11.27 5.24
CA GLY A 642 20.00 -11.69 5.03
C GLY A 642 19.06 -11.06 6.06
N TYR A 643 17.79 -11.45 6.01
CA TYR A 643 16.78 -11.02 6.99
C TYR A 643 17.01 -11.67 8.35
N ALA A 644 16.88 -10.89 9.43
CA ALA A 644 17.10 -11.34 10.80
C ALA A 644 16.08 -12.38 11.28
N ASP A 645 14.84 -12.30 10.79
CA ASP A 645 13.76 -13.27 11.07
C ASP A 645 13.85 -14.53 10.18
N GLY A 646 14.79 -14.56 9.23
CA GLY A 646 15.06 -15.71 8.38
C GLY A 646 14.01 -16.02 7.31
N HIS A 647 13.11 -15.08 6.99
CA HIS A 647 12.12 -15.33 5.93
C HIS A 647 12.77 -15.46 4.55
N ASP A 648 12.18 -16.32 3.72
CA ASP A 648 12.71 -16.65 2.39
C ASP A 648 12.15 -15.69 1.33
N TRP A 649 12.95 -15.38 0.30
CA TRP A 649 12.54 -14.49 -0.79
C TRP A 649 13.17 -14.89 -2.12
N GLU A 650 12.46 -14.65 -3.20
CA GLU A 650 12.88 -14.91 -4.57
C GLU A 650 12.59 -13.70 -5.45
N THR A 651 13.63 -13.13 -6.06
CA THR A 651 13.40 -12.12 -7.09
C THR A 651 13.33 -12.79 -8.45
N CYS A 652 12.27 -12.48 -9.18
CA CYS A 652 12.14 -12.82 -10.59
C CYS A 652 12.53 -11.61 -11.45
N MET A 653 13.34 -11.82 -12.48
CA MET A 653 13.72 -10.76 -13.42
C MET A 653 13.81 -11.26 -14.87
N THR A 654 13.59 -10.33 -15.79
CA THR A 654 13.71 -10.52 -17.23
C THR A 654 15.13 -10.27 -17.71
N MET A 655 15.55 -10.89 -18.82
CA MET A 655 16.82 -10.59 -19.48
C MET A 655 16.79 -9.26 -20.26
N ASN A 656 15.61 -8.77 -20.60
CA ASN A 656 15.38 -7.48 -21.24
C ASN A 656 14.24 -6.77 -20.50
N ASP A 657 13.41 -5.99 -21.17
CA ASP A 657 12.32 -5.24 -20.58
C ASP A 657 10.96 -5.95 -20.58
N ASN A 658 10.85 -7.13 -21.18
CA ASN A 658 9.60 -7.91 -21.30
C ASN A 658 9.73 -9.33 -20.74
N TRP A 659 8.62 -9.89 -20.23
CA TRP A 659 8.58 -11.30 -19.84
C TRP A 659 8.40 -12.19 -21.07
N GLY A 660 7.35 -11.93 -21.86
CA GLY A 660 7.11 -12.61 -23.14
C GLY A 660 7.98 -12.06 -24.27
N TYR A 661 8.11 -12.83 -25.36
CA TYR A 661 8.92 -12.43 -26.52
C TYR A 661 8.38 -11.14 -27.16
N SER A 662 9.27 -10.16 -27.38
CA SER A 662 9.03 -8.99 -28.22
C SER A 662 10.15 -8.86 -29.24
N LYS A 663 9.82 -8.66 -30.52
CA LYS A 663 10.82 -8.39 -31.56
C LYS A 663 11.39 -6.97 -31.49
N HIS A 664 10.76 -6.10 -30.70
CA HIS A 664 11.12 -4.69 -30.56
C HIS A 664 11.96 -4.39 -29.33
N ASP A 665 12.02 -5.32 -28.38
CA ASP A 665 12.79 -5.15 -27.17
C ASP A 665 14.28 -5.45 -27.42
N THR A 666 15.06 -4.38 -27.47
CA THR A 666 16.51 -4.42 -27.66
C THR A 666 17.29 -4.09 -26.39
N GLU A 667 16.61 -3.83 -25.27
CA GLU A 667 17.21 -3.40 -24.01
C GLU A 667 17.67 -4.62 -23.19
N TRP A 668 18.60 -5.38 -23.76
CA TRP A 668 19.14 -6.59 -23.16
C TRP A 668 20.14 -6.27 -22.03
N LYS A 669 19.94 -6.89 -20.88
CA LYS A 669 20.92 -6.92 -19.79
C LYS A 669 22.19 -7.62 -20.27
N THR A 670 23.34 -7.10 -19.83
CA THR A 670 24.62 -7.73 -20.15
C THR A 670 24.85 -8.98 -19.31
N PRO A 671 25.68 -9.95 -19.75
CA PRO A 671 26.08 -11.07 -18.91
C PRO A 671 26.67 -10.65 -17.55
N ALA A 672 27.44 -9.57 -17.54
CA ALA A 672 28.02 -9.01 -16.31
C ALA A 672 26.92 -8.58 -15.31
N ASP A 673 25.87 -7.92 -15.79
CA ASP A 673 24.74 -7.51 -14.96
C ASP A 673 24.00 -8.73 -14.38
N VAL A 674 23.63 -9.69 -15.23
CA VAL A 674 22.90 -10.90 -14.81
C VAL A 674 23.69 -11.73 -13.79
N ILE A 675 25.00 -11.94 -14.02
CA ILE A 675 25.86 -12.71 -13.11
C ILE A 675 26.05 -11.95 -11.78
N ARG A 676 26.28 -10.64 -11.81
CA ARG A 676 26.44 -9.86 -10.57
C ARG A 676 25.15 -9.78 -9.77
N LYS A 677 23.98 -9.74 -10.43
CA LYS A 677 22.68 -9.86 -9.77
C LYS A 677 22.52 -11.22 -9.10
N LEU A 678 22.82 -12.32 -9.80
CA LEU A 678 22.81 -13.67 -9.20
C LEU A 678 23.65 -13.69 -7.91
N ILE A 679 24.87 -13.17 -7.96
CA ILE A 679 25.77 -13.12 -6.81
C ILE A 679 25.20 -12.24 -5.68
N ASP A 680 24.70 -11.04 -5.99
CA ASP A 680 24.11 -10.13 -5.00
C ASP A 680 22.93 -10.76 -4.27
N ILE A 681 22.01 -11.37 -5.03
CA ILE A 681 20.81 -12.03 -4.49
C ILE A 681 21.20 -13.19 -3.57
N VAL A 682 22.08 -14.07 -4.03
CA VAL A 682 22.51 -15.26 -3.26
C VAL A 682 23.30 -14.87 -2.02
N SER A 683 24.13 -13.81 -2.10
CA SER A 683 24.87 -13.28 -0.96
C SER A 683 23.99 -12.71 0.16
N LYS A 684 22.73 -12.39 -0.15
CA LYS A 684 21.71 -11.89 0.79
C LYS A 684 20.69 -12.97 1.16
N GLY A 685 20.95 -14.23 0.81
CA GLY A 685 20.12 -15.38 1.16
C GLY A 685 18.88 -15.59 0.30
N GLY A 686 18.71 -14.84 -0.79
CA GLY A 686 17.59 -14.99 -1.72
C GLY A 686 17.83 -15.99 -2.83
N ASN A 687 16.77 -16.26 -3.59
CA ASN A 687 16.83 -17.01 -4.84
C ASN A 687 16.64 -16.08 -6.05
N PHE A 688 17.33 -16.37 -7.15
CA PHE A 688 17.17 -15.65 -8.41
C PHE A 688 16.41 -16.50 -9.42
N LEU A 689 15.28 -15.99 -9.91
CA LEU A 689 14.47 -16.64 -10.94
C LEU A 689 14.57 -15.83 -12.24
N LEU A 690 15.41 -16.29 -13.17
CA LEU A 690 15.71 -15.56 -14.40
C LEU A 690 14.81 -16.01 -15.55
N ASN A 691 14.08 -15.06 -16.15
CA ASN A 691 13.12 -15.34 -17.20
C ASN A 691 13.74 -15.41 -18.61
N VAL A 692 13.20 -16.32 -19.43
CA VAL A 692 13.37 -16.39 -20.88
C VAL A 692 12.00 -16.27 -21.55
N GLY A 693 11.89 -15.42 -22.58
CA GLY A 693 10.69 -15.29 -23.43
C GLY A 693 10.92 -15.93 -24.81
N PRO A 694 10.51 -17.18 -25.06
CA PRO A 694 10.72 -17.87 -26.33
C PRO A 694 9.84 -17.31 -27.46
N LYS A 695 10.31 -17.45 -28.70
CA LYS A 695 9.54 -17.13 -29.91
C LYS A 695 8.41 -18.14 -30.12
N ALA A 696 7.41 -17.78 -30.92
CA ALA A 696 6.25 -18.63 -31.21
C ALA A 696 6.60 -19.99 -31.85
N ASP A 697 7.73 -20.07 -32.56
CA ASP A 697 8.24 -21.30 -33.16
C ASP A 697 8.95 -22.21 -32.14
N GLY A 698 9.19 -21.77 -30.91
CA GLY A 698 9.88 -22.53 -29.87
C GLY A 698 11.40 -22.33 -29.80
N THR A 699 11.96 -21.38 -30.56
CA THR A 699 13.37 -20.98 -30.40
C THR A 699 13.53 -19.93 -29.31
N PHE A 700 14.63 -19.99 -28.56
CA PHE A 700 15.05 -18.87 -27.71
C PHE A 700 15.59 -17.72 -28.58
N PRO A 701 15.39 -16.45 -28.18
CA PRO A 701 16.13 -15.33 -28.75
C PRO A 701 17.64 -15.55 -28.64
N GLU A 702 18.40 -15.15 -29.66
CA GLU A 702 19.86 -15.37 -29.69
C GLU A 702 20.57 -14.72 -28.50
N GLN A 703 20.09 -13.54 -28.07
CA GLN A 703 20.60 -12.82 -26.90
C GLN A 703 20.35 -13.60 -25.60
N SER A 704 19.20 -14.26 -25.45
CA SER A 704 18.94 -15.14 -24.31
C SER A 704 19.91 -16.32 -24.29
N SER A 705 20.11 -16.97 -25.45
CA SER A 705 21.09 -18.06 -25.58
C SER A 705 22.52 -17.61 -25.26
N TYR A 706 22.90 -16.41 -25.68
CA TYR A 706 24.21 -15.83 -25.36
C TYR A 706 24.39 -15.61 -23.84
N ILE A 707 23.41 -15.00 -23.17
CA ILE A 707 23.45 -14.79 -21.71
C ILE A 707 23.53 -16.13 -20.97
N LEU A 708 22.74 -17.13 -21.36
CA LEU A 708 22.79 -18.47 -20.77
C LEU A 708 24.15 -19.14 -20.99
N SER A 709 24.79 -18.94 -22.15
CA SER A 709 26.13 -19.48 -22.43
C SER A 709 27.22 -18.83 -21.57
N GLU A 710 27.11 -17.53 -21.28
CA GLU A 710 28.04 -16.85 -20.38
C GLU A 710 27.82 -17.24 -18.91
N LEU A 711 26.56 -17.47 -18.51
CA LEU A 711 26.24 -18.09 -17.21
C LEU A 711 26.85 -19.49 -17.11
N HIS A 712 26.78 -20.30 -18.17
CA HIS A 712 27.42 -21.61 -18.19
C HIS A 712 28.94 -21.50 -17.95
N ASN A 713 29.62 -20.62 -18.67
CA ASN A 713 31.06 -20.38 -18.48
C ASN A 713 31.39 -19.96 -17.04
N TYR A 714 30.57 -19.10 -16.43
CA TYR A 714 30.73 -18.70 -15.04
C TYR A 714 30.50 -19.87 -14.06
N MET A 715 29.44 -20.67 -14.27
CA MET A 715 29.06 -21.75 -13.37
C MET A 715 29.99 -22.95 -13.42
N GLN A 716 30.70 -23.20 -14.53
CA GLN A 716 31.75 -24.22 -14.60
C GLN A 716 32.83 -24.05 -13.50
N VAL A 717 33.08 -22.80 -13.11
CA VAL A 717 34.04 -22.47 -12.05
C VAL A 717 33.35 -22.23 -10.71
N ASN A 718 32.23 -21.52 -10.70
CA ASN A 718 31.71 -20.89 -9.48
C ASN A 718 30.47 -21.58 -8.89
N ALA A 719 30.02 -22.71 -9.44
CA ALA A 719 28.81 -23.39 -8.96
C ALA A 719 28.82 -23.69 -7.45
N GLU A 720 29.97 -24.06 -6.88
CA GLU A 720 30.07 -24.32 -5.42
C GLU A 720 29.96 -23.07 -4.54
N ALA A 721 30.20 -21.89 -5.12
CA ALA A 721 30.08 -20.58 -4.48
C ALA A 721 28.68 -19.95 -4.65
N ILE A 722 27.75 -20.68 -5.29
CA ILE A 722 26.36 -20.29 -5.47
C ILE A 722 25.46 -21.30 -4.77
N HIS A 723 25.47 -22.56 -5.21
CA HIS A 723 24.55 -23.57 -4.70
C HIS A 723 24.89 -24.02 -3.28
N GLY A 724 23.86 -24.21 -2.45
CA GLY A 724 23.99 -24.63 -1.06
C GLY A 724 24.64 -23.57 -0.16
N THR A 725 24.81 -22.34 -0.63
CA THR A 725 25.37 -21.24 0.18
C THR A 725 24.29 -20.56 1.02
N ARG A 726 24.73 -19.78 2.01
CA ARG A 726 23.94 -18.88 2.84
C ARG A 726 24.48 -17.46 2.71
N ALA A 727 23.77 -16.52 3.30
CA ALA A 727 24.10 -15.11 3.27
C ALA A 727 25.50 -14.81 3.85
N CYS A 728 26.01 -13.61 3.58
CA CYS A 728 27.28 -13.13 4.08
C CYS A 728 27.26 -13.04 5.62
N PRO A 729 28.22 -13.65 6.35
CA PRO A 729 28.23 -13.55 7.81
C PRO A 729 28.80 -12.20 8.32
N LEU A 730 29.41 -11.40 7.45
CA LEU A 730 29.92 -10.07 7.79
C LEU A 730 28.79 -9.03 7.72
N GLU A 731 28.50 -8.39 8.85
CA GLU A 731 27.40 -7.44 9.04
C GLU A 731 27.38 -6.30 8.00
N ASN A 732 28.55 -5.74 7.70
CA ASN A 732 28.70 -4.65 6.73
C ASN A 732 29.01 -5.13 5.29
N GLY A 733 29.00 -6.44 5.04
CA GLY A 733 29.42 -7.00 3.77
C GLY A 733 30.89 -6.69 3.44
N VAL A 734 31.20 -6.51 2.14
CA VAL A 734 32.55 -6.20 1.65
C VAL A 734 32.51 -5.16 0.52
N PRO A 735 33.54 -4.30 0.40
CA PRO A 735 33.53 -3.19 -0.57
C PRO A 735 33.86 -3.61 -2.01
N PHE A 736 34.52 -4.75 -2.21
CA PHE A 736 35.01 -5.19 -3.53
C PHE A 736 34.02 -6.05 -4.32
N GLY A 737 32.86 -6.38 -3.73
CA GLY A 737 31.92 -7.34 -4.29
C GLY A 737 30.99 -7.92 -3.24
N ARG A 738 30.90 -9.25 -3.16
CA ARG A 738 29.97 -9.97 -2.27
C ARG A 738 30.60 -11.20 -1.63
N VAL A 739 29.97 -11.69 -0.55
CA VAL A 739 30.38 -12.93 0.12
C VAL A 739 29.19 -13.86 0.24
N THR A 740 29.42 -15.14 -0.05
CA THR A 740 28.48 -16.22 0.27
C THR A 740 29.16 -17.19 1.22
N SER A 741 28.41 -17.91 2.05
CA SER A 741 28.99 -18.78 3.08
C SER A 741 28.44 -20.21 3.04
N LYS A 742 29.22 -21.16 3.55
CA LYS A 742 28.79 -22.52 3.88
C LYS A 742 29.33 -22.88 5.27
N VAL A 743 28.47 -23.42 6.12
CA VAL A 743 28.82 -23.86 7.47
C VAL A 743 28.58 -25.36 7.57
N GLU A 744 29.60 -26.10 7.97
CA GLU A 744 29.59 -27.56 8.12
C GLU A 744 30.27 -27.94 9.44
N GLY A 745 29.49 -28.06 10.51
CA GLY A 745 30.03 -28.16 11.87
C GLY A 745 30.80 -26.88 12.24
N ASP A 746 32.02 -27.04 12.74
CA ASP A 746 32.91 -25.91 13.06
C ASP A 746 33.64 -25.34 11.83
N ARG A 747 33.47 -25.94 10.65
CA ARG A 747 34.10 -25.49 9.42
C ARG A 747 33.22 -24.46 8.72
N THR A 748 33.77 -23.28 8.46
CA THR A 748 33.12 -22.26 7.62
C THR A 748 33.92 -22.03 6.34
N THR A 749 33.25 -22.09 5.20
CA THR A 749 33.79 -21.67 3.91
C THR A 749 33.15 -20.37 3.49
N LEU A 750 33.94 -19.34 3.24
CA LEU A 750 33.53 -18.08 2.63
C LEU A 750 33.98 -18.07 1.17
N TYR A 751 33.07 -17.68 0.28
CA TYR A 751 33.40 -17.40 -1.11
C TYR A 751 33.30 -15.90 -1.35
N LEU A 752 34.45 -15.28 -1.59
CA LEU A 752 34.58 -13.86 -1.88
C LEU A 752 34.43 -13.66 -3.39
N HIS A 753 33.28 -13.15 -3.80
CA HIS A 753 32.99 -12.80 -5.19
C HIS A 753 33.49 -11.38 -5.46
N VAL A 754 34.66 -11.27 -6.10
CA VAL A 754 35.32 -9.99 -6.35
C VAL A 754 34.85 -9.43 -7.69
N PHE A 755 34.18 -8.27 -7.66
CA PHE A 755 33.71 -7.55 -8.85
C PHE A 755 34.76 -6.59 -9.35
N ASP A 756 35.44 -5.92 -8.42
CA ASP A 756 36.46 -4.92 -8.70
C ASP A 756 37.79 -5.44 -8.19
N TRP A 757 38.57 -6.02 -9.10
CA TRP A 757 39.83 -6.65 -8.77
C TRP A 757 40.90 -5.59 -8.43
N PRO A 758 41.61 -5.70 -7.30
CA PRO A 758 42.50 -4.65 -6.83
C PRO A 758 43.78 -4.59 -7.67
N ALA A 759 44.05 -3.42 -8.28
CA ALA A 759 45.19 -3.21 -9.16
C ALA A 759 46.54 -3.20 -8.43
N ASP A 760 46.55 -2.97 -7.12
CA ASP A 760 47.74 -3.01 -6.28
C ASP A 760 48.09 -4.42 -5.76
N GLY A 761 47.28 -5.43 -6.15
CA GLY A 761 47.45 -6.82 -5.75
C GLY A 761 47.05 -7.12 -4.31
N LYS A 762 46.32 -6.22 -3.62
CA LYS A 762 45.91 -6.38 -2.23
C LYS A 762 44.38 -6.32 -2.08
N LEU A 763 43.79 -7.41 -1.62
CA LEU A 763 42.36 -7.50 -1.33
C LEU A 763 42.12 -7.52 0.18
N LEU A 764 41.60 -6.43 0.73
CA LEU A 764 41.20 -6.37 2.14
C LEU A 764 39.81 -6.99 2.33
N VAL A 765 39.71 -7.97 3.22
CA VAL A 765 38.46 -8.54 3.74
C VAL A 765 38.20 -7.92 5.11
N PRO A 766 37.42 -6.82 5.19
CA PRO A 766 37.25 -6.10 6.43
C PRO A 766 36.53 -6.94 7.47
N GLY A 767 37.02 -6.89 8.69
CA GLY A 767 36.34 -7.47 9.85
C GLY A 767 36.49 -8.98 10.02
N LEU A 768 37.29 -9.65 9.20
CA LEU A 768 37.68 -11.04 9.37
C LEU A 768 39.10 -11.12 9.96
N TYR A 769 39.27 -11.78 11.10
CA TYR A 769 40.55 -11.80 11.85
C TYR A 769 41.11 -13.20 12.11
N ASN A 770 40.50 -14.24 11.54
CA ASN A 770 40.99 -15.62 11.69
C ASN A 770 42.47 -15.74 11.29
N ALA A 771 43.30 -16.12 12.25
CA ALA A 771 44.74 -16.29 12.04
C ALA A 771 45.06 -17.51 11.16
N ASN A 772 44.19 -18.52 11.18
CA ASN A 772 44.37 -19.78 10.44
C ASN A 772 43.24 -19.98 9.41
N ALA A 773 43.51 -19.58 8.16
CA ALA A 773 42.60 -19.76 7.04
C ALA A 773 43.34 -20.37 5.84
N GLU A 774 42.67 -21.26 5.11
CA GLU A 774 43.14 -21.75 3.82
C GLU A 774 42.50 -20.90 2.72
N ILE A 775 43.32 -20.14 1.99
CA ILE A 775 42.85 -19.20 0.97
C ILE A 775 43.35 -19.61 -0.40
N SER A 776 42.43 -19.73 -1.36
CA SER A 776 42.76 -20.14 -2.74
C SER A 776 41.85 -19.50 -3.78
N LEU A 777 42.34 -19.40 -5.01
CA LEU A 777 41.51 -19.06 -6.17
C LEU A 777 40.58 -20.22 -6.51
N LEU A 778 39.28 -19.94 -6.67
CA LEU A 778 38.31 -20.98 -7.02
C LEU A 778 38.54 -21.54 -8.43
N LYS A 779 39.10 -20.74 -9.34
CA LYS A 779 39.35 -21.10 -10.75
C LYS A 779 40.25 -22.32 -10.93
N ASP A 780 41.33 -22.41 -10.14
CA ASP A 780 42.38 -23.43 -10.34
C ASP A 780 42.95 -24.00 -9.03
N GLY A 781 42.46 -23.54 -7.88
CA GLY A 781 42.92 -23.98 -6.56
C GLY A 781 44.26 -23.37 -6.11
N SER A 782 44.80 -22.39 -6.85
CA SER A 782 46.06 -21.74 -6.47
C SER A 782 45.96 -21.10 -5.09
N SER A 783 46.85 -21.48 -4.17
CA SER A 783 46.90 -20.91 -2.83
C SER A 783 47.34 -19.44 -2.86
N LEU A 784 46.71 -18.61 -2.01
CA LEU A 784 47.02 -17.20 -1.86
C LEU A 784 47.60 -16.92 -0.47
N HIS A 785 48.57 -16.02 -0.42
CA HIS A 785 49.13 -15.55 0.84
C HIS A 785 48.25 -14.45 1.42
N TYR A 786 48.17 -14.37 2.75
CA TYR A 786 47.44 -13.31 3.44
C TYR A 786 48.15 -12.89 4.73
N THR A 787 47.77 -11.72 5.23
CA THR A 787 48.16 -11.18 6.52
C THR A 787 46.90 -10.72 7.27
N VAL A 788 46.84 -10.97 8.58
CA VAL A 788 45.82 -10.37 9.44
C VAL A 788 46.34 -9.03 9.93
N GLU A 789 45.63 -7.97 9.58
CA GLU A 789 45.94 -6.59 9.87
C GLU A 789 44.83 -5.99 10.76
N GLU A 790 44.99 -4.73 11.13
CA GLU A 790 44.05 -4.08 12.05
C GLU A 790 42.63 -3.90 11.49
N GLN A 791 42.49 -3.83 10.16
CA GLN A 791 41.19 -3.69 9.50
C GLN A 791 40.57 -5.04 9.11
N GLY A 792 41.31 -6.15 9.26
CA GLY A 792 40.88 -7.48 8.87
C GLY A 792 41.95 -8.24 8.09
N LEU A 793 41.52 -9.14 7.22
CA LEU A 793 42.39 -10.06 6.50
C LEU A 793 42.76 -9.50 5.12
N THR A 794 44.03 -9.22 4.87
CA THR A 794 44.54 -8.72 3.58
C THR A 794 45.14 -9.86 2.76
N ILE A 795 44.53 -10.18 1.61
CA ILE A 795 44.93 -11.25 0.70
C ILE A 795 45.80 -10.67 -0.42
N GLN A 796 46.94 -11.30 -0.69
CA GLN A 796 47.77 -11.01 -1.85
C GLN A 796 47.19 -11.72 -3.07
N VAL A 797 46.74 -10.96 -4.05
CA VAL A 797 46.11 -11.46 -5.26
C VAL A 797 46.95 -11.18 -6.52
N PRO A 798 46.83 -11.99 -7.59
CA PRO A 798 47.46 -11.70 -8.88
C PRO A 798 47.14 -10.29 -9.41
N ALA A 799 48.03 -9.73 -10.24
CA ALA A 799 47.83 -8.41 -10.82
C ALA A 799 46.61 -8.30 -11.76
N GLU A 800 46.21 -9.42 -12.39
CA GLU A 800 45.06 -9.49 -13.29
C GLU A 800 43.97 -10.39 -12.69
N ALA A 801 42.71 -10.02 -12.92
CA ALA A 801 41.56 -10.80 -12.49
C ALA A 801 41.55 -12.18 -13.17
N PRO A 802 41.41 -13.29 -12.42
CA PRO A 802 41.36 -14.63 -12.99
C PRO A 802 40.20 -14.89 -13.97
N THR A 803 39.09 -14.16 -13.82
CA THR A 803 37.85 -14.35 -14.62
C THR A 803 37.22 -13.00 -14.98
N THR A 804 36.34 -13.00 -15.99
CA THR A 804 35.82 -11.79 -16.64
C THR A 804 34.83 -10.98 -15.80
N TYR A 805 33.82 -11.62 -15.20
CA TYR A 805 32.67 -10.91 -14.60
C TYR A 805 32.76 -10.78 -13.07
N SER A 806 33.25 -11.84 -12.43
CA SER A 806 33.59 -11.90 -11.01
C SER A 806 34.58 -13.02 -10.77
N SER A 807 35.68 -12.71 -10.08
CA SER A 807 36.68 -13.69 -9.65
C SER A 807 36.40 -14.13 -8.22
N THR A 808 36.35 -15.43 -7.98
CA THR A 808 35.97 -15.97 -6.68
C THR A 808 37.18 -16.52 -5.94
N ILE A 809 37.35 -16.08 -4.70
CA ILE A 809 38.36 -16.58 -3.75
C ILE A 809 37.64 -17.42 -2.69
N LYS A 810 38.15 -18.62 -2.43
CA LYS A 810 37.66 -19.52 -1.40
C LYS A 810 38.52 -19.35 -0.14
N VAL A 811 37.87 -19.06 0.98
CA VAL A 811 38.47 -18.94 2.31
C VAL A 811 37.85 -20.03 3.19
N VAL A 812 38.65 -21.01 3.62
CA VAL A 812 38.20 -22.08 4.52
C VAL A 812 38.79 -21.82 5.90
N VAL A 813 37.91 -21.76 6.90
CA VAL A 813 38.25 -21.60 8.31
C VAL A 813 37.76 -22.84 9.04
N ASN A 814 38.66 -23.54 9.73
CA ASN A 814 38.37 -24.78 10.47
C ASN A 814 38.20 -24.52 11.99
N GLU A 815 37.75 -23.31 12.31
CA GLU A 815 37.51 -22.78 13.66
C GLU A 815 36.33 -21.79 13.56
N PRO A 816 35.71 -21.40 14.69
CA PRO A 816 34.70 -20.35 14.67
C PRO A 816 35.23 -19.08 13.97
N LEU A 817 34.37 -18.43 13.17
CA LEU A 817 34.75 -17.18 12.51
C LEU A 817 35.07 -16.12 13.57
N ASP A 818 36.26 -15.53 13.48
CA ASP A 818 36.67 -14.39 14.28
C ASP A 818 36.31 -13.11 13.52
N MET A 819 35.13 -12.57 13.83
CA MET A 819 34.56 -11.42 13.14
C MET A 819 34.28 -10.26 14.09
N HIS A 820 34.79 -9.09 13.73
CA HIS A 820 34.54 -7.85 14.42
C HIS A 820 34.31 -6.73 13.42
N VAL A 821 33.53 -5.72 13.77
CA VAL A 821 33.40 -4.53 12.93
C VAL A 821 34.77 -3.87 12.80
N ALA A 822 35.30 -3.82 11.57
CA ALA A 822 36.58 -3.20 11.30
C ALA A 822 36.52 -1.69 11.56
N PRO A 823 37.50 -1.12 12.27
CA PRO A 823 37.55 0.33 12.41
C PRO A 823 37.88 0.99 11.06
N VAL A 824 37.21 2.10 10.77
CA VAL A 824 37.65 3.03 9.72
C VAL A 824 38.90 3.74 10.22
N VAL A 825 40.04 3.51 9.56
CA VAL A 825 41.34 4.05 9.96
C VAL A 825 41.62 5.34 9.20
N GLN A 826 42.17 6.35 9.89
CA GLN A 826 42.66 7.58 9.26
C GLN A 826 43.82 7.32 8.29
N ASP A 827 43.78 8.02 7.16
CA ASP A 827 44.90 8.08 6.20
C ASP A 827 46.14 8.71 6.85
N GLU A 828 47.32 8.51 6.24
CA GLU A 828 48.59 9.03 6.76
C GLU A 828 48.59 10.56 6.91
N ASP A 829 47.82 11.28 6.10
CA ASP A 829 47.68 12.73 6.18
C ASP A 829 46.74 13.17 7.32
N GLY A 830 45.95 12.25 7.89
CA GLY A 830 44.97 12.46 8.94
C GLY A 830 43.52 12.47 8.44
N THR A 831 43.30 12.38 7.13
CA THR A 831 41.95 12.34 6.56
C THR A 831 41.20 11.09 7.01
N LEU A 832 39.92 11.25 7.35
CA LEU A 832 39.04 10.14 7.70
C LEU A 832 37.83 10.11 6.76
N THR A 833 37.66 9.01 6.03
CA THR A 833 36.54 8.85 5.09
C THR A 833 35.53 7.86 5.63
N LEU A 834 34.36 8.36 6.04
CA LEU A 834 33.25 7.59 6.58
C LEU A 834 32.23 7.32 5.48
N THR A 835 32.13 6.07 5.02
CA THR A 835 31.28 5.71 3.86
C THR A 835 29.97 5.06 4.31
N ALA A 836 28.95 5.08 3.45
CA ALA A 836 27.67 4.39 3.67
C ALA A 836 27.86 2.89 3.91
N GLU A 837 28.85 2.28 3.27
CA GLU A 837 29.21 0.87 3.38
C GLU A 837 29.73 0.55 4.79
N THR A 838 30.61 1.39 5.33
CA THR A 838 31.23 1.20 6.66
C THR A 838 30.37 1.66 7.84
N ALA A 839 29.21 2.25 7.58
CA ALA A 839 28.29 2.69 8.62
C ALA A 839 27.79 1.51 9.48
N ILE A 840 27.25 1.80 10.65
CA ILE A 840 26.54 0.87 11.54
C ILE A 840 25.20 1.54 11.80
N LEU A 841 24.10 0.87 11.48
CA LEU A 841 22.75 1.41 11.64
C LEU A 841 22.17 0.86 12.95
N GLN A 842 21.78 1.74 13.87
CA GLN A 842 21.44 1.38 15.25
C GLN A 842 19.98 0.91 15.44
N ASP A 843 19.10 1.03 14.44
CA ASP A 843 17.74 0.45 14.40
C ASP A 843 17.16 0.47 12.96
N GLU A 844 16.41 -0.56 12.56
CA GLU A 844 15.85 -0.73 11.20
C GLU A 844 14.60 0.15 10.90
N THR A 845 14.18 1.01 11.83
CA THR A 845 12.85 1.66 11.75
C THR A 845 12.78 2.85 10.79
N GLY A 846 13.77 3.06 9.92
CA GLY A 846 13.65 4.09 8.88
C GLY A 846 14.91 4.57 8.18
N ILE A 847 16.07 3.92 8.27
CA ILE A 847 17.25 4.25 7.45
C ILE A 847 17.69 2.98 6.73
N CYS A 848 18.03 3.10 5.45
CA CYS A 848 18.40 1.97 4.62
C CYS A 848 19.69 2.27 3.85
N ARG A 849 20.38 1.21 3.39
CA ARG A 849 21.41 1.30 2.36
C ARG A 849 20.77 1.03 1.01
N GLU A 850 20.87 2.00 0.10
CA GLU A 850 20.36 1.88 -1.27
C GLU A 850 21.53 1.80 -2.23
N THR A 851 21.57 0.76 -3.06
CA THR A 851 22.47 0.76 -4.23
C THR A 851 21.74 1.49 -5.35
N LEU A 852 22.28 2.65 -5.74
CA LEU A 852 21.67 3.48 -6.77
C LEU A 852 21.99 2.95 -8.18
N SER A 853 21.34 3.49 -9.21
CA SER A 853 21.50 3.02 -10.59
C SER A 853 22.91 3.17 -11.17
N ASP A 854 23.78 3.98 -10.55
CA ASP A 854 25.20 4.05 -10.89
C ASP A 854 26.08 3.05 -10.13
N GLY A 855 25.47 2.12 -9.41
CA GLY A 855 26.13 1.05 -8.65
C GLY A 855 26.70 1.47 -7.30
N LYS A 856 26.58 2.74 -6.91
CA LYS A 856 27.11 3.25 -5.64
C LYS A 856 26.10 3.13 -4.51
N VAL A 857 26.58 2.87 -3.30
CA VAL A 857 25.73 2.78 -2.10
C VAL A 857 25.53 4.16 -1.49
N SER A 858 24.30 4.46 -1.09
CA SER A 858 23.93 5.66 -0.32
C SER A 858 23.11 5.26 0.90
N LEU A 859 23.28 5.97 2.01
CA LEU A 859 22.32 5.96 3.11
C LEU A 859 21.10 6.80 2.71
N GLY A 860 19.91 6.27 2.94
CA GLY A 860 18.65 6.87 2.53
C GLY A 860 17.46 6.42 3.40
N CYS A 861 16.27 6.46 2.82
CA CYS A 861 15.00 6.03 3.44
C CYS A 861 14.54 6.71 4.74
N TRP A 862 15.16 7.81 5.24
CA TRP A 862 14.90 8.48 6.54
C TRP A 862 13.39 8.64 6.93
N LYS A 863 12.75 7.59 7.45
CA LYS A 863 11.32 7.55 7.80
C LYS A 863 11.12 7.63 9.32
N GLY A 864 10.20 8.48 9.76
CA GLY A 864 9.64 8.44 11.12
C GLY A 864 10.61 8.73 12.28
N VAL A 865 11.81 9.23 12.02
CA VAL A 865 12.87 9.33 13.02
C VAL A 865 12.62 10.49 14.01
N PRO A 866 12.46 10.23 15.32
CA PRO A 866 12.46 11.28 16.34
C PRO A 866 13.84 11.94 16.42
N SER A 867 13.86 13.25 16.63
CA SER A 867 15.01 14.14 16.54
C SER A 867 16.14 13.97 17.56
N THR A 868 16.28 12.79 18.19
CA THR A 868 17.15 12.57 19.36
C THR A 868 17.81 11.18 19.44
N GLN A 869 17.70 10.29 18.44
CA GLN A 869 18.35 8.97 18.45
C GLN A 869 19.63 8.93 17.61
N GLU A 870 20.62 8.13 18.00
CA GLU A 870 21.79 7.82 17.17
C GLU A 870 21.34 6.97 15.98
N LEU A 871 21.68 7.39 14.76
CA LEU A 871 21.09 6.82 13.55
C LEU A 871 22.10 6.09 12.68
N VAL A 872 23.28 6.68 12.59
CA VAL A 872 24.38 6.16 11.80
C VAL A 872 25.62 6.31 12.65
N GLN A 873 26.32 5.21 12.88
CA GLN A 873 27.56 5.17 13.64
C GLN A 873 28.69 4.68 12.75
N TRP A 874 29.88 5.20 12.94
CA TRP A 874 31.11 4.63 12.39
C TRP A 874 32.05 4.30 13.54
N TYR A 875 32.54 3.07 13.57
CA TYR A 875 33.63 2.68 14.44
C TYR A 875 34.94 3.11 13.81
N THR A 876 35.71 3.98 14.46
CA THR A 876 36.87 4.65 13.84
C THR A 876 38.13 4.49 14.68
N LYS A 877 39.29 4.48 14.02
CA LYS A 877 40.60 4.61 14.67
C LYS A 877 41.24 5.93 14.29
N ILE A 878 41.33 6.81 15.27
CA ILE A 878 41.91 8.15 15.12
C ILE A 878 43.39 8.12 15.47
N THR A 879 44.24 8.54 14.53
CA THR A 879 45.70 8.66 14.68
C THR A 879 46.15 10.11 14.85
N LYS A 880 45.43 11.07 14.24
CA LYS A 880 45.64 12.52 14.39
C LYS A 880 44.39 13.20 14.95
N THR A 881 44.57 13.93 16.03
CA THR A 881 43.53 14.77 16.67
C THR A 881 43.58 16.20 16.15
N GLY A 882 42.46 16.92 16.20
CA GLY A 882 42.37 18.31 15.79
C GLY A 882 40.98 18.69 15.31
N SER A 883 40.86 19.86 14.71
CA SER A 883 39.65 20.26 13.97
C SER A 883 39.70 19.69 12.56
N PHE A 884 38.58 19.16 12.10
CA PHE A 884 38.42 18.60 10.75
C PHE A 884 37.38 19.39 9.98
N LYS A 885 37.66 19.67 8.71
CA LYS A 885 36.64 20.10 7.76
C LYS A 885 35.79 18.90 7.39
N VAL A 886 34.47 19.04 7.48
CA VAL A 886 33.51 18.01 7.11
C VAL A 886 33.01 18.29 5.70
N LYS A 887 33.30 17.37 4.78
CA LYS A 887 32.68 17.34 3.45
C LYS A 887 31.76 16.15 3.33
N GLY A 888 30.66 16.26 2.60
CA GLY A 888 29.73 15.16 2.36
C GLY A 888 29.45 15.02 0.88
N GLU A 889 29.55 13.79 0.35
CA GLU A 889 28.99 13.48 -0.98
C GLU A 889 27.50 13.15 -0.79
N ILE A 890 26.65 14.14 -1.03
CA ILE A 890 25.23 14.08 -0.69
C ILE A 890 24.32 14.42 -1.87
N ALA A 891 23.07 13.94 -1.80
CA ALA A 891 21.97 14.35 -2.65
C ALA A 891 20.76 14.76 -1.81
N ALA A 892 20.17 15.94 -2.02
CA ALA A 892 19.03 16.41 -1.24
C ALA A 892 18.16 17.39 -2.02
N PHE A 893 16.85 17.44 -1.72
CA PHE A 893 15.96 18.48 -2.24
C PHE A 893 16.16 19.80 -1.50
N ASP A 894 16.08 19.76 -0.17
CA ASP A 894 16.14 20.93 0.70
C ASP A 894 17.49 21.02 1.42
N SER A 895 17.84 22.24 1.83
CA SER A 895 18.97 22.47 2.75
C SER A 895 18.58 22.04 4.16
N GLY A 896 19.50 21.44 4.90
CA GLY A 896 19.20 20.91 6.23
C GLY A 896 20.40 20.88 7.16
N ASN A 897 20.19 20.29 8.32
CA ASN A 897 21.19 20.16 9.37
C ASN A 897 21.15 18.77 9.99
N PHE A 898 22.28 18.29 10.47
CA PHE A 898 22.40 17.14 11.36
C PHE A 898 23.49 17.37 12.40
N THR A 899 23.61 16.46 13.35
CA THR A 899 24.68 16.46 14.34
C THR A 899 25.71 15.40 14.00
N LEU A 900 26.99 15.74 14.06
CA LEU A 900 28.06 14.76 14.29
C LEU A 900 28.49 14.80 15.76
N SER A 901 28.67 13.64 16.38
CA SER A 901 29.18 13.50 17.73
C SER A 901 30.20 12.39 17.85
N ASN A 902 31.05 12.50 18.87
CA ASN A 902 31.84 11.41 19.44
C ASN A 902 31.71 11.49 20.97
N ASP A 903 32.44 10.68 21.71
CA ASP A 903 32.36 10.62 23.18
C ASP A 903 32.63 11.97 23.89
N ASN A 904 33.32 12.92 23.23
CA ASN A 904 33.82 14.15 23.85
C ASN A 904 33.43 15.45 23.13
N SER A 905 32.88 15.37 21.92
CA SER A 905 32.53 16.53 21.09
C SER A 905 31.23 16.30 20.32
N GLN A 906 30.58 17.41 20.00
CA GLN A 906 29.40 17.44 19.14
C GLN A 906 29.50 18.69 18.27
N SER A 907 29.15 18.59 16.99
CA SER A 907 29.07 19.73 16.08
C SER A 907 27.85 19.62 15.19
N ARG A 908 27.17 20.75 15.00
CA ARG A 908 26.06 20.86 14.05
C ARG A 908 26.65 21.03 12.66
N ILE A 909 26.24 20.17 11.75
CA ILE A 909 26.68 20.13 10.35
C ILE A 909 25.52 20.57 9.48
N SER A 910 25.77 21.49 8.55
CA SER A 910 24.75 22.09 7.70
C SER A 910 25.05 21.80 6.24
N PHE A 911 24.02 21.47 5.46
CA PHE A 911 24.16 21.18 4.05
C PHE A 911 23.13 21.93 3.22
N VAL A 912 23.41 22.08 1.93
CA VAL A 912 22.52 22.73 0.97
C VAL A 912 21.88 21.71 0.03
N GLY A 913 20.63 21.98 -0.38
CA GLY A 913 19.94 21.16 -1.37
C GLY A 913 20.72 21.06 -2.68
N THR A 914 20.79 19.87 -3.27
CA THR A 914 21.60 19.59 -4.47
C THR A 914 20.79 19.44 -5.75
N GLY A 915 19.47 19.33 -5.65
CA GLY A 915 18.53 19.33 -6.78
C GLY A 915 17.67 18.07 -6.94
N GLY A 916 17.83 17.06 -6.06
CA GLY A 916 17.03 15.83 -6.08
C GLY A 916 17.82 14.60 -5.63
N TRP A 917 17.22 13.41 -5.77
CA TRP A 917 17.77 12.13 -5.30
C TRP A 917 18.56 11.33 -6.32
N ASN A 918 18.46 11.68 -7.61
CA ASN A 918 19.12 10.94 -8.69
C ASN A 918 20.65 10.93 -8.49
N PRO A 919 21.35 9.87 -8.94
CA PRO A 919 22.82 9.76 -8.85
C PRO A 919 23.59 10.98 -9.35
N GLU A 920 23.10 11.63 -10.40
CA GLU A 920 23.67 12.85 -11.00
C GLU A 920 23.64 14.08 -10.08
N ASN A 921 22.80 14.08 -9.04
CA ASN A 921 22.69 15.16 -8.07
C ASN A 921 23.58 14.98 -6.83
N PHE A 922 24.31 13.87 -6.72
CA PHE A 922 25.29 13.69 -5.66
C PHE A 922 26.46 14.65 -5.86
N LYS A 923 26.68 15.53 -4.88
CA LYS A 923 27.75 16.53 -4.91
C LYS A 923 28.56 16.46 -3.63
N LEU A 924 29.88 16.56 -3.75
CA LEU A 924 30.78 16.72 -2.61
C LEU A 924 30.72 18.19 -2.14
N ILE A 925 30.15 18.42 -0.97
CA ILE A 925 29.89 19.76 -0.41
C ILE A 925 30.61 19.89 0.92
N GLU A 926 31.22 21.04 1.20
CA GLU A 926 31.74 21.39 2.52
C GLU A 926 30.58 21.82 3.43
N MET A 927 30.42 21.16 4.57
CA MET A 927 29.21 21.22 5.40
C MET A 927 29.47 21.76 6.83
N GLY A 928 30.72 21.96 7.19
CA GLY A 928 31.11 22.52 8.49
C GLY A 928 32.43 21.95 9.00
N THR A 929 32.60 21.96 10.33
CA THR A 929 33.77 21.40 10.99
C THR A 929 33.39 20.50 12.15
N PHE A 930 34.24 19.54 12.49
CA PHE A 930 34.08 18.63 13.62
C PHE A 930 35.41 18.43 14.33
N ASP A 931 35.41 18.54 15.67
CA ASP A 931 36.62 18.41 16.47
C ASP A 931 36.77 16.98 17.00
N ILE A 932 37.97 16.42 16.88
CA ILE A 932 38.33 15.13 17.47
C ILE A 932 39.50 15.35 18.41
N SER A 933 39.24 15.24 19.72
CA SER A 933 40.19 15.62 20.78
C SER A 933 40.99 14.45 21.36
N GLN A 934 40.63 13.21 21.04
CA GLN A 934 41.29 12.00 21.53
C GLN A 934 41.68 11.09 20.37
N ALA A 935 42.89 10.53 20.43
CA ALA A 935 43.33 9.48 19.53
C ALA A 935 42.91 8.10 20.07
N GLY A 936 42.88 7.09 19.20
CA GLY A 936 42.44 5.74 19.54
C GLY A 936 41.10 5.37 18.90
N LEU A 937 40.56 4.24 19.34
CA LEU A 937 39.29 3.70 18.87
C LEU A 937 38.14 4.48 19.49
N GLN A 938 37.24 5.02 18.66
CA GLN A 938 36.04 5.73 19.11
C GLN A 938 34.94 5.70 18.05
N ASN A 939 33.70 5.91 18.50
CA ASN A 939 32.56 6.04 17.60
C ASN A 939 32.40 7.49 17.13
N ILE A 940 32.08 7.65 15.86
CA ILE A 940 31.54 8.90 15.30
C ILE A 940 30.10 8.64 14.91
N ASN A 941 29.17 9.41 15.48
CA ASN A 941 27.74 9.25 15.28
C ASN A 941 27.17 10.41 14.47
N LEU A 942 26.21 10.12 13.59
CA LEU A 942 25.33 11.07 12.95
C LEU A 942 23.91 10.93 13.54
N THR A 943 23.35 12.07 13.94
CA THR A 943 22.01 12.16 14.54
C THR A 943 21.20 13.26 13.85
N THR A 944 19.92 13.00 13.55
CA THR A 944 18.96 14.03 13.12
C THR A 944 18.79 15.11 14.17
N VAL A 945 18.42 16.34 13.78
CA VAL A 945 18.10 17.43 14.71
C VAL A 945 16.65 17.86 14.62
N ALA A 946 16.06 18.35 15.72
CA ALA A 946 14.65 18.72 15.76
C ALA A 946 14.33 19.93 14.87
N ASP A 947 15.23 20.91 14.89
CA ASP A 947 15.07 22.15 14.15
C ASP A 947 15.92 22.11 12.88
N GLY A 948 15.28 22.09 11.72
CA GLY A 948 15.94 22.21 10.41
C GLY A 948 16.65 20.96 9.91
N TRP A 949 16.23 19.77 10.34
CA TRP A 949 16.58 18.52 9.66
C TRP A 949 15.77 18.37 8.37
N HIS A 950 16.44 17.93 7.31
CA HIS A 950 15.83 17.48 6.07
C HIS A 950 16.51 16.15 5.66
N PRO A 951 15.76 15.19 5.09
CA PRO A 951 16.35 13.94 4.58
C PRO A 951 17.40 14.21 3.49
N LEU A 952 18.45 13.38 3.45
CA LEU A 952 19.50 13.44 2.41
C LEU A 952 19.98 12.04 1.98
N GLY A 953 20.40 11.87 0.74
CA GLY A 953 21.17 10.71 0.31
C GLY A 953 22.62 10.96 0.72
N LEU A 954 23.23 10.09 1.52
CA LEU A 954 24.60 10.23 1.98
C LEU A 954 25.46 9.06 1.49
N ARG A 955 26.42 9.33 0.59
CA ARG A 955 27.41 8.33 0.16
C ARG A 955 28.59 8.25 1.11
N LYS A 956 29.12 9.40 1.51
CA LYS A 956 30.25 9.49 2.44
C LYS A 956 30.37 10.85 3.11
N LEU A 957 31.00 10.86 4.27
CA LEU A 957 31.59 12.02 4.92
C LEU A 957 33.11 11.93 4.83
N VAL A 958 33.77 13.03 4.50
CA VAL A 958 35.24 13.16 4.49
C VAL A 958 35.61 14.21 5.53
N LEU A 959 36.37 13.79 6.54
CA LEU A 959 36.90 14.65 7.59
C LEU A 959 38.36 14.92 7.27
N GLU A 960 38.66 16.09 6.72
CA GLU A 960 40.02 16.50 6.36
C GLU A 960 40.62 17.37 7.47
N PRO A 961 41.87 17.15 7.91
CA PRO A 961 42.52 18.01 8.90
C PRO A 961 42.43 19.49 8.49
N ALA A 962 41.80 20.31 9.34
CA ALA A 962 41.68 21.72 9.08
C ALA A 962 43.00 22.43 9.41
N THR A 963 43.66 23.01 8.42
CA THR A 963 44.70 24.02 8.64
C THR A 963 44.03 25.32 9.08
N MET A 964 43.64 25.40 10.35
CA MET A 964 43.04 26.60 10.90
C MET A 964 44.14 27.61 11.23
N THR A 965 44.29 28.64 10.39
CA THR A 965 44.82 29.92 10.86
C THR A 965 43.80 30.46 11.85
N SER A 966 44.16 30.55 13.13
CA SER A 966 43.37 31.30 14.11
C SER A 966 43.06 32.68 13.54
N LEU A 967 41.84 33.19 13.76
CA LEU A 967 41.52 34.60 13.53
C LEU A 967 42.66 35.44 14.11
N ASP A 968 43.32 36.21 13.25
CA ASP A 968 44.37 37.15 13.65
C ASP A 968 43.80 37.99 14.80
N GLU A 969 44.47 38.02 15.95
CA GLU A 969 43.94 38.55 17.22
C GLU A 969 43.47 40.03 17.12
N ASN A 970 43.78 40.69 16.00
CA ASN A 970 43.52 42.08 15.70
C ASN A 970 42.34 42.36 14.75
N GLN A 971 41.55 41.37 14.31
CA GLN A 971 40.39 41.63 13.44
C GLN A 971 39.13 42.02 14.23
N ASP A 972 38.55 43.19 13.93
CA ASP A 972 37.22 43.59 14.44
C ASP A 972 36.10 43.02 13.57
N ILE A 973 35.21 42.24 14.20
CA ILE A 973 34.03 41.62 13.58
C ILE A 973 32.80 42.46 13.97
N PRO A 974 32.11 43.11 13.02
CA PRO A 974 30.87 43.84 13.30
C PRO A 974 29.80 42.85 13.75
N ILE A 975 29.23 43.06 14.94
CA ILE A 975 28.20 42.19 15.52
C ILE A 975 27.00 43.02 15.95
N ARG A 976 25.81 42.57 15.57
CA ARG A 976 24.54 43.15 16.01
C ARG A 976 23.70 42.08 16.67
N ILE A 977 23.26 42.36 17.89
CA ILE A 977 22.40 41.44 18.65
C ILE A 977 21.05 42.11 18.85
N PHE A 978 19.96 41.39 18.59
CA PHE A 978 18.60 41.87 18.85
C PHE A 978 17.68 40.71 19.26
N VAL A 979 16.56 41.03 19.91
CA VAL A 979 15.55 40.04 20.28
C VAL A 979 14.31 40.26 19.45
N LYS A 980 13.77 39.18 18.88
CA LYS A 980 12.52 39.18 18.12
C LYS A 980 11.82 37.84 18.33
N ASP A 981 10.51 37.84 18.56
CA ASP A 981 9.71 36.60 18.68
C ASP A 981 10.25 35.60 19.72
N ASN A 982 10.66 36.07 20.91
CA ASN A 982 11.31 35.28 21.98
C ASN A 982 12.62 34.56 21.57
N LYS A 983 13.22 34.94 20.44
CA LYS A 983 14.54 34.50 20.00
C LYS A 983 15.52 35.66 20.06
N ILE A 984 16.74 35.37 20.44
CA ILE A 984 17.85 36.31 20.32
C ILE A 984 18.52 36.00 18.98
N TYR A 985 18.77 37.05 18.20
CA TYR A 985 19.46 37.01 16.92
C TYR A 985 20.83 37.65 17.08
N CYS A 986 21.83 37.04 16.47
CA CYS A 986 23.20 37.55 16.33
C CYS A 986 23.51 37.65 14.84
N GLU A 987 23.62 38.87 14.34
CA GLU A 987 24.12 39.15 13.00
C GLU A 987 25.61 39.45 13.07
N LEU A 988 26.42 38.79 12.25
CA LEU A 988 27.84 39.06 12.14
C LEU A 988 28.34 38.97 10.71
N GLN A 989 29.41 39.69 10.40
CA GLN A 989 30.09 39.61 9.10
C GLN A 989 31.53 39.12 9.29
N VAL A 990 31.84 37.94 8.76
CA VAL A 990 33.20 37.38 8.80
C VAL A 990 33.89 37.60 7.47
N LYS A 991 35.17 38.01 7.49
CA LYS A 991 35.93 38.39 6.28
C LYS A 991 36.64 37.22 5.61
N GLN A 992 36.76 36.11 6.32
CA GLN A 992 37.36 34.86 5.88
C GLN A 992 36.65 33.73 6.62
N ASP A 993 36.74 32.53 6.08
CA ASP A 993 36.14 31.35 6.67
C ASP A 993 36.72 31.12 8.07
N CYS A 994 35.86 31.00 9.07
CA CYS A 994 36.29 30.83 10.45
C CYS A 994 35.27 30.06 11.28
N ASN A 995 35.77 29.45 12.37
CA ASN A 995 34.92 28.87 13.39
C ASN A 995 34.60 29.90 14.45
N VAL A 996 33.31 30.04 14.72
CA VAL A 996 32.81 30.89 15.79
C VAL A 996 32.23 30.03 16.91
N ASN A 997 32.87 30.12 18.07
CA ASN A 997 32.28 29.63 19.31
C ASN A 997 31.39 30.73 19.88
N PHE A 998 30.15 30.40 20.20
CA PHE A 998 29.22 31.25 20.92
C PHE A 998 29.06 30.75 22.34
N PHE A 999 29.31 31.66 23.29
CA PHE A 999 29.04 31.43 24.70
C PHE A 999 28.16 32.57 25.21
N LEU A 1000 27.08 32.21 25.91
CA LEU A 1000 26.18 33.16 26.57
C LEU A 1000 26.29 32.95 28.07
N TYR A 1001 26.64 34.01 28.78
CA TYR A 1001 26.72 34.02 30.24
C TYR A 1001 25.67 34.94 30.86
N ASN A 1002 25.15 34.61 32.04
CA ASN A 1002 24.36 35.54 32.85
C ASN A 1002 25.26 36.58 33.55
N MET A 1003 24.65 37.54 34.27
CA MET A 1003 25.38 38.59 35.01
C MET A 1003 26.24 38.05 36.16
N GLN A 1004 25.97 36.85 36.64
CA GLN A 1004 26.72 36.14 37.68
C GLN A 1004 27.91 35.35 37.11
N GLY A 1005 28.05 35.29 35.78
CA GLY A 1005 29.13 34.57 35.10
C GLY A 1005 28.84 33.09 34.86
N GLU A 1006 27.61 32.63 35.06
CA GLU A 1006 27.19 31.25 34.76
C GLU A 1006 26.90 31.10 33.26
N LEU A 1007 27.39 30.02 32.65
CA LEU A 1007 27.18 29.71 31.25
C LEU A 1007 25.74 29.21 31.03
N LEU A 1008 24.95 29.95 30.25
CA LEU A 1008 23.55 29.66 29.94
C LEU A 1008 23.37 28.89 28.64
N TYR A 1009 24.27 29.11 27.68
CA TYR A 1009 24.25 28.44 26.38
C TYR A 1009 25.66 28.45 25.80
N GLN A 1010 26.04 27.34 25.19
CA GLN A 1010 27.26 27.22 24.40
C GLN A 1010 26.96 26.55 23.07
N ASP A 1011 27.58 27.05 22.03
CA ASP A 1011 27.51 26.50 20.69
C ASP A 1011 28.89 26.68 20.08
N ARG A 1012 29.59 25.56 19.88
CA ARG A 1012 31.01 25.56 19.51
C ARG A 1012 31.15 25.19 18.04
N ASN A 1013 32.19 25.73 17.42
CA ASN A 1013 32.63 25.39 16.07
C ASN A 1013 31.59 25.67 14.98
N ASN A 1014 30.88 26.79 15.10
CA ASN A 1014 30.02 27.26 14.03
C ASN A 1014 30.90 27.75 12.88
N TYR A 1015 31.02 26.93 11.85
CA TYR A 1015 31.74 27.32 10.65
C TYR A 1015 30.94 28.39 9.90
N LEU A 1016 31.54 29.55 9.72
CA LEU A 1016 30.98 30.64 8.95
C LEU A 1016 31.91 30.92 7.78
N ASN A 1017 31.40 30.80 6.56
CA ASN A 1017 32.14 31.23 5.37
C ASN A 1017 32.24 32.77 5.32
N ALA A 1018 33.17 33.32 4.55
CA ALA A 1018 33.27 34.76 4.35
C ALA A 1018 31.92 35.35 3.87
N GLY A 1019 31.30 36.22 4.68
CA GLY A 1019 29.95 36.69 4.40
C GLY A 1019 29.20 37.22 5.63
N PHE A 1020 27.94 37.59 5.40
CA PHE A 1020 27.00 37.97 6.46
C PHE A 1020 26.23 36.75 6.93
N HIS A 1021 26.14 36.61 8.26
CA HIS A 1021 25.48 35.49 8.92
C HIS A 1021 24.51 36.00 9.97
N THR A 1022 23.35 35.36 10.06
CA THR A 1022 22.36 35.59 11.11
C THR A 1022 22.14 34.29 11.85
N LEU A 1023 22.47 34.27 13.14
CA LEU A 1023 22.27 33.13 14.02
C LEU A 1023 21.12 33.45 14.98
N SER A 1024 20.24 32.50 15.27
CA SER A 1024 19.10 32.69 16.18
C SER A 1024 19.09 31.63 17.27
N PHE A 1025 18.73 32.03 18.50
CA PHE A 1025 18.73 31.14 19.66
C PHE A 1025 17.53 31.43 20.59
N VAL A 1026 16.94 30.38 21.14
CA VAL A 1026 15.80 30.45 22.08
C VAL A 1026 16.33 30.29 23.52
N PRO A 1027 16.33 31.34 24.36
CA PRO A 1027 16.74 31.19 25.76
C PRO A 1027 15.68 30.37 26.53
N ARG A 1028 16.14 29.35 27.29
CA ARG A 1028 15.26 28.50 28.13
C ARG A 1028 14.66 29.23 29.36
N HIS A 1029 14.98 30.50 29.59
CA HIS A 1029 14.54 31.27 30.75
C HIS A 1029 14.16 32.71 30.34
N SER A 1030 13.01 33.21 30.81
CA SER A 1030 12.53 34.58 30.57
C SER A 1030 13.14 35.57 31.60
N GLY A 1031 13.52 36.77 31.14
CA GLY A 1031 13.91 37.90 32.01
C GLY A 1031 15.42 38.10 32.29
N LEU A 1032 16.32 37.59 31.44
CA LEU A 1032 17.77 37.63 31.68
C LEU A 1032 18.46 38.92 31.18
N LEU A 1033 19.29 39.52 32.05
CA LEU A 1033 20.36 40.44 31.67
C LEU A 1033 21.58 39.63 31.19
N LEU A 1034 22.06 39.91 29.98
CA LEU A 1034 23.18 39.19 29.37
C LEU A 1034 24.53 39.76 29.83
N GLY A 1035 25.38 38.91 30.40
CA GLY A 1035 26.69 39.30 30.93
C GLY A 1035 27.76 39.46 29.85
N LYS A 1036 27.88 38.47 28.95
CA LYS A 1036 29.02 38.37 28.01
C LYS A 1036 28.68 37.51 26.78
N VAL A 1037 29.04 37.99 25.59
CA VAL A 1037 29.06 37.20 24.35
C VAL A 1037 30.51 37.06 23.88
N ILE A 1038 30.94 35.84 23.60
CA ILE A 1038 32.29 35.52 23.13
C ILE A 1038 32.18 34.95 21.71
N VAL A 1039 33.05 35.39 20.81
CA VAL A 1039 33.27 34.85 19.45
C VAL A 1039 34.73 34.44 19.38
N GLY A 1040 34.99 33.14 19.21
CA GLY A 1040 36.35 32.58 19.34
C GLY A 1040 36.85 32.70 20.79
N ASN A 1041 37.93 33.45 21.01
CA ASN A 1041 38.44 33.80 22.34
C ASN A 1041 38.14 35.26 22.76
N LYS A 1042 37.50 36.05 21.87
CA LYS A 1042 37.29 37.50 22.07
C LYS A 1042 35.91 37.78 22.66
N VAL A 1043 35.87 38.66 23.65
CA VAL A 1043 34.62 39.20 24.19
C VAL A 1043 34.08 40.24 23.22
N VAL A 1044 32.98 39.94 22.56
CA VAL A 1044 32.43 40.81 21.51
C VAL A 1044 31.28 41.70 21.99
N ALA A 1045 30.67 41.35 23.12
CA ALA A 1045 29.72 42.23 23.81
C ALA A 1045 29.75 41.99 25.33
N GLN A 1046 29.61 43.06 26.12
CA GLN A 1046 29.44 43.04 27.57
C GLN A 1046 28.23 43.89 27.97
N LYS A 1047 27.47 43.46 28.98
CA LYS A 1047 26.31 44.19 29.53
C LYS A 1047 25.23 44.52 28.49
N VAL A 1048 24.77 43.51 27.75
CA VAL A 1048 23.66 43.71 26.80
C VAL A 1048 22.35 43.71 27.59
N SER A 1049 21.73 44.88 27.70
CA SER A 1049 20.36 45.03 28.23
C SER A 1049 19.37 44.62 27.14
N ILE A 1050 18.70 43.49 27.32
CA ILE A 1050 17.53 43.14 26.53
C ILE A 1050 16.39 44.01 27.04
N LYS A 1051 15.77 44.81 26.17
CA LYS A 1051 14.54 45.54 26.48
C LYS A 1051 13.34 44.76 25.98
#